data_AF-A0A8K0UTA5-F1
#
_entry.id   AF-A0A8K0UTA5-F1
#
_cell.length_a   1.000
_cell.length_b   1.000
_cell.length_c   1.000
_cell.angle_alpha   90.00
_cell.angle_beta   90.00
_cell.angle_gamma   90.00
#
_symmetry.space_group_name_H-M   'P 1'
#
loop_
_entity.id
_entity.type
_entity.pdbx_description
1 polymer ?
#
loop_
_entity_poly.entity_id
_entity_poly.type
_entity_poly.pdbx_seq_one_letter_code
_entity_poly.pdbx_strand_id
1 'polypeptide(L)'
;MSGSISDPAMQRLAEMIANLGRVASHGASSSGTAPTATASGGPFYDASEAKRLRAQLDEAIAKQARELSLPPTKAQELPRAVLLAQFQQSRENSILLKQKELIYGPPQTRRTTYIGMAPEFSTKKLEDLKRISISDLMVRKRHKGSFLLCRVISITSHVVSINFAVEDPEGGATMLAVYHYPFTLDCSNEEGDVLFPINAVLAIREPWYQYTADGAVPMLRVDAVSDIVFMDTQHPLVKSISWSTSPATSHSPSTPGEWKDRGVSHFKRKQWLCAAIAFSEGLQLDPTHYLLLLNRAEVYLRLGWFNSAAHDAETVISMQLHDATLRRKAVVRAAKAYYALERYDTAMKLARTDPNDPDLKSIYSRSVQRVREATTGEYDWFGLHQATWLSIVRPEIASYTGPVQVKTSKKGLRGVFLTRAVKAGELLVLSKPIASCFTEDNPNMARETFIAHNLLTNVIGSRNDYAIIDITIQRMWDDPNLARTLQSMHAGDSLPTTEYNPTPSPAPPLSHPRVPCVDIDISRIEALCSLNSFDTVGGGDLERGPVTNTILQPAPALYDLPSFCNHSCIPSANRYFFGDILVLRASRNLKEGEEVTLNYCLSTLPYQERADLFKNKWKFVCKCNLCEADRADTQAERDARARIREMPDANSVSEARRRVIEVRSTYRDTPERRGCGRFRPHLCEAYQKLGTMYMKEINKEKGEVPEGLVRKSIEAFMDAMEAAGMVITDRSVRGKLRDYTSLPVDTTRPPPVLLETCVIAITQLVSAFMGIYEDDRAFKWMKTAVWLENLRNGGGSALFKDKYKERCAEWPV
;
A
#
# COMPACT_ATOMS: atom_id res chain seq x y z
N MET A 1 -42.52 -56.07 28.47
CA MET A 1 -42.67 -54.61 28.27
C MET A 1 -41.31 -53.98 28.45
N SER A 2 -40.60 -53.88 27.34
CA SER A 2 -39.22 -53.43 27.21
C SER A 2 -39.23 -52.13 26.40
N GLY A 3 -38.80 -51.02 27.00
CA GLY A 3 -38.67 -49.73 26.32
C GLY A 3 -37.30 -49.15 26.63
N SER A 4 -36.36 -49.29 25.68
CA SER A 4 -35.09 -48.57 25.67
C SER A 4 -35.29 -47.23 24.97
N ILE A 5 -35.12 -46.14 25.70
CA ILE A 5 -35.05 -44.79 25.12
C ILE A 5 -33.56 -44.50 24.87
N SER A 6 -33.18 -44.53 23.60
CA SER A 6 -31.89 -44.07 23.10
C SER A 6 -31.88 -42.53 23.06
N ASP A 7 -30.97 -41.91 23.81
CA ASP A 7 -30.77 -40.46 23.81
C ASP A 7 -30.04 -40.01 22.51
N PRO A 8 -30.69 -39.21 21.64
CA PRO A 8 -30.09 -38.71 20.40
C PRO A 8 -28.84 -37.83 20.62
N ALA A 9 -28.64 -37.27 21.81
CA ALA A 9 -27.47 -36.45 22.15
C ALA A 9 -26.19 -37.29 22.32
N MET A 10 -26.31 -38.50 22.87
CA MET A 10 -25.18 -39.43 23.03
C MET A 10 -24.76 -40.07 21.71
N GLN A 11 -25.69 -40.25 20.77
CA GLN A 11 -25.39 -40.79 19.44
C GLN A 11 -24.66 -39.75 18.56
N ARG A 12 -24.98 -38.44 18.72
CA ARG A 12 -24.23 -37.34 18.08
C ARG A 12 -22.84 -37.11 18.69
N LEU A 13 -22.69 -37.34 20.00
CA LEU A 13 -21.38 -37.27 20.67
C LEU A 13 -20.45 -38.41 20.19
N ALA A 14 -20.99 -39.61 19.96
CA ALA A 14 -20.24 -40.74 19.41
C ALA A 14 -19.85 -40.53 17.93
N GLU A 15 -20.71 -39.92 17.10
CA GLU A 15 -20.38 -39.53 15.72
C GLU A 15 -19.37 -38.36 15.64
N MET A 16 -19.38 -37.43 16.60
CA MET A 16 -18.36 -36.37 16.73
C MET A 16 -16.98 -36.92 17.13
N ILE A 17 -16.93 -37.89 18.06
CA ILE A 17 -15.68 -38.53 18.47
C ILE A 17 -15.05 -39.35 17.32
N ALA A 18 -15.88 -39.95 16.45
CA ALA A 18 -15.40 -40.66 15.26
C ALA A 18 -14.79 -39.71 14.19
N ASN A 19 -15.22 -38.45 14.12
CA ASN A 19 -14.68 -37.44 13.20
C ASN A 19 -13.46 -36.69 13.75
N LEU A 20 -13.29 -36.62 15.07
CA LEU A 20 -12.12 -36.02 15.74
C LEU A 20 -10.81 -36.78 15.47
N GLY A 21 -10.88 -38.07 15.13
CA GLY A 21 -9.72 -38.86 14.70
C GLY A 21 -9.14 -38.48 13.33
N ARG A 22 -9.79 -37.61 12.55
CA ARG A 22 -9.33 -37.19 11.21
C ARG A 22 -8.88 -35.72 11.12
N VAL A 23 -9.14 -34.90 12.14
CA VAL A 23 -8.74 -33.48 12.13
C VAL A 23 -7.35 -33.26 12.75
N ALA A 24 -6.83 -34.25 13.50
CA ALA A 24 -5.47 -34.21 14.07
C ALA A 24 -4.33 -34.57 13.08
N SER A 25 -4.63 -34.76 11.78
CA SER A 25 -3.63 -35.16 10.76
C SER A 25 -3.68 -34.35 9.46
N HIS A 26 -4.34 -33.19 9.40
CA HIS A 26 -4.27 -32.30 8.23
C HIS A 26 -3.22 -31.18 8.39
N GLY A 27 -2.07 -31.59 8.92
CA GLY A 27 -0.76 -31.05 8.57
C GLY A 27 0.12 -32.24 8.20
N ALA A 28 0.34 -32.43 6.90
CA ALA A 28 1.15 -33.48 6.23
C ALA A 28 0.41 -34.74 5.71
N SER A 29 0.56 -34.91 4.38
CA SER A 29 0.23 -36.05 3.52
C SER A 29 -1.23 -36.25 3.09
N SER A 30 -1.54 -35.86 1.85
CA SER A 30 -2.59 -36.46 1.02
C SER A 30 -1.96 -37.02 -0.26
N SER A 31 -1.76 -38.34 -0.28
CA SER A 31 -1.53 -39.11 -1.50
C SER A 31 -2.89 -39.61 -2.01
N GLY A 32 -3.33 -39.10 -3.16
CA GLY A 32 -4.59 -39.49 -3.80
C GLY A 32 -4.74 -38.79 -5.16
N THR A 33 -4.04 -39.34 -6.15
CA THR A 33 -4.10 -39.11 -7.61
C THR A 33 -4.95 -37.93 -8.12
N ALA A 34 -4.25 -36.82 -8.38
CA ALA A 34 -4.71 -35.72 -9.22
C ALA A 34 -4.70 -36.12 -10.71
N PRO A 35 -5.63 -35.61 -11.54
CA PRO A 35 -5.45 -35.63 -12.98
C PRO A 35 -4.30 -34.66 -13.34
N THR A 36 -3.23 -35.25 -13.86
CA THR A 36 -2.20 -34.69 -14.74
C THR A 36 -2.05 -33.16 -14.82
N ALA A 37 -0.97 -32.68 -14.19
CA ALA A 37 -0.05 -31.64 -14.63
C ALA A 37 -0.61 -30.50 -15.53
N THR A 38 -0.80 -29.32 -14.95
CA THR A 38 -0.45 -28.05 -15.63
C THR A 38 0.27 -27.12 -14.65
N ALA A 39 1.47 -26.69 -15.06
CA ALA A 39 2.38 -25.85 -14.30
C ALA A 39 1.76 -24.47 -14.01
N SER A 40 1.68 -24.09 -12.74
CA SER A 40 1.43 -22.71 -12.31
C SER A 40 2.22 -22.43 -11.02
N GLY A 41 3.56 -22.46 -11.15
CA GLY A 41 4.46 -21.98 -10.11
C GLY A 41 4.64 -20.47 -10.22
N GLY A 42 4.11 -19.71 -9.25
CA GLY A 42 4.66 -18.41 -8.92
C GLY A 42 5.97 -18.61 -8.13
N PRO A 43 6.97 -17.72 -8.24
CA PRO A 43 8.30 -18.01 -7.71
C PRO A 43 8.29 -17.88 -6.19
N PHE A 44 8.41 -19.02 -5.50
CA PHE A 44 9.03 -19.06 -4.19
C PHE A 44 10.50 -18.67 -4.39
N TYR A 45 10.94 -17.58 -3.78
CA TYR A 45 12.36 -17.30 -3.69
C TYR A 45 12.97 -18.25 -2.66
N ASP A 46 13.55 -19.37 -3.14
CA ASP A 46 14.53 -20.13 -2.36
C ASP A 46 15.62 -19.16 -1.85
N ALA A 47 16.24 -19.46 -0.71
CA ALA A 47 17.38 -18.72 -0.16
C ALA A 47 18.48 -18.48 -1.21
N SER A 48 18.64 -19.39 -2.18
CA SER A 48 19.54 -19.21 -3.33
C SER A 48 19.14 -18.03 -4.23
N GLU A 49 17.86 -17.88 -4.58
CA GLU A 49 17.36 -16.80 -5.43
C GLU A 49 17.31 -15.47 -4.64
N ALA A 50 16.98 -15.49 -3.35
CA ALA A 50 17.09 -14.31 -2.49
C ALA A 50 18.54 -13.77 -2.42
N LYS A 51 19.52 -14.67 -2.29
CA LYS A 51 20.95 -14.32 -2.34
C LYS A 51 21.36 -13.76 -3.70
N ARG A 52 20.88 -14.37 -4.79
CA ARG A 52 21.12 -13.90 -6.17
C ARG A 52 20.56 -12.49 -6.38
N LEU A 53 19.30 -12.28 -6.01
CA LEU A 53 18.62 -11.00 -6.09
C LEU A 53 19.38 -9.94 -5.28
N ARG A 54 19.80 -10.26 -4.06
CA ARG A 54 20.63 -9.36 -3.24
C ARG A 54 21.93 -8.98 -3.93
N ALA A 55 22.65 -9.95 -4.51
CA ALA A 55 23.88 -9.67 -5.26
C ALA A 55 23.62 -8.74 -6.46
N GLN A 56 22.50 -8.94 -7.18
CA GLN A 56 22.11 -8.04 -8.28
C GLN A 56 21.84 -6.62 -7.81
N LEU A 57 21.22 -6.44 -6.64
CA LEU A 57 21.01 -5.12 -6.05
C LEU A 57 22.34 -4.45 -5.65
N ASP A 58 23.23 -5.19 -4.99
CA ASP A 58 24.52 -4.64 -4.58
C ASP A 58 25.37 -4.26 -5.81
N GLU A 59 25.31 -5.06 -6.89
CA GLU A 59 25.92 -4.73 -8.19
C GLU A 59 25.30 -3.48 -8.81
N ALA A 60 23.97 -3.36 -8.80
CA ALA A 60 23.27 -2.17 -9.29
C ALA A 60 23.67 -0.90 -8.52
N ILE A 61 23.76 -0.97 -7.19
CA ILE A 61 24.20 0.13 -6.33
C ILE A 61 25.64 0.53 -6.70
N ALA A 62 26.55 -0.45 -6.79
CA ALA A 62 27.95 -0.19 -7.14
C ALA A 62 28.09 0.40 -8.55
N LYS A 63 27.32 -0.11 -9.51
CA LYS A 63 27.29 0.41 -10.89
C LYS A 63 26.78 1.85 -10.93
N GLN A 64 25.70 2.16 -10.21
CA GLN A 64 25.16 3.52 -10.16
C GLN A 64 26.13 4.49 -9.49
N ALA A 65 26.72 4.10 -8.35
CA ALA A 65 27.73 4.91 -7.67
C ALA A 65 28.95 5.17 -8.56
N ARG A 66 29.41 4.16 -9.31
CA ARG A 66 30.48 4.30 -10.29
C ARG A 66 30.08 5.25 -11.41
N GLU A 67 28.89 5.10 -11.99
CA GLU A 67 28.42 5.94 -13.10
C GLU A 67 28.33 7.42 -12.68
N LEU A 68 27.84 7.70 -11.47
CA LEU A 68 27.79 9.05 -10.91
C LEU A 68 29.18 9.65 -10.58
N SER A 69 30.19 8.81 -10.37
CA SER A 69 31.57 9.25 -10.10
C SER A 69 32.35 9.65 -11.37
N LEU A 70 31.89 9.21 -12.54
CA LEU A 70 32.56 9.47 -13.81
C LEU A 70 32.25 10.90 -14.30
N PRO A 71 33.23 11.58 -14.92
CA PRO A 71 33.01 12.94 -15.42
C PRO A 71 32.01 12.93 -16.59
N PRO A 72 31.30 14.06 -16.80
CA PRO A 72 30.51 14.27 -18.00
C PRO A 72 31.35 14.08 -19.27
N THR A 73 30.78 13.42 -20.27
CA THR A 73 31.46 13.17 -21.56
C THR A 73 30.51 13.37 -22.73
N LYS A 74 31.07 13.69 -23.89
CA LYS A 74 30.29 13.76 -25.14
C LYS A 74 29.98 12.35 -25.63
N ALA A 75 28.72 12.06 -25.94
CA ALA A 75 28.33 10.80 -26.59
C ALA A 75 28.51 10.87 -28.10
N GLN A 76 28.71 9.71 -28.71
CA GLN A 76 28.48 9.53 -30.13
C GLN A 76 26.98 9.49 -30.40
N GLU A 77 26.47 10.48 -31.13
CA GLU A 77 25.07 10.56 -31.51
C GLU A 77 24.73 9.47 -32.55
N LEU A 78 23.53 8.90 -32.43
CA LEU A 78 23.03 7.94 -33.41
C LEU A 78 22.41 8.69 -34.59
N PRO A 79 22.65 8.24 -35.84
CA PRO A 79 21.98 8.84 -36.99
C PRO A 79 20.46 8.72 -36.87
N ARG A 80 19.73 9.78 -37.25
CA ARG A 80 18.26 9.84 -37.26
C ARG A 80 17.61 8.59 -37.88
N ALA A 81 18.12 8.13 -39.03
CA ALA A 81 17.60 6.95 -39.71
C ALA A 81 17.73 5.65 -38.89
N VAL A 82 18.81 5.51 -38.10
CA VAL A 82 19.03 4.35 -37.24
C VAL A 82 18.00 4.32 -36.11
N LEU A 83 17.76 5.46 -35.46
CA LEU A 83 16.75 5.58 -34.41
C LEU A 83 15.35 5.22 -34.94
N LEU A 84 14.96 5.77 -36.10
CA LEU A 84 13.67 5.47 -36.71
C LEU A 84 13.51 3.98 -37.05
N ALA A 85 14.55 3.35 -37.60
CA ALA A 85 14.55 1.93 -37.91
C ALA A 85 14.42 1.07 -36.63
N GLN A 86 15.09 1.45 -35.53
CA GLN A 86 14.98 0.75 -34.25
C GLN A 86 13.56 0.77 -33.69
N PHE A 87 12.88 1.92 -33.72
CA PHE A 87 11.49 2.02 -33.23
C PHE A 87 10.49 1.26 -34.11
N GLN A 88 10.67 1.28 -35.43
CA GLN A 88 9.89 0.46 -36.37
C GLN A 88 10.06 -1.03 -36.06
N GLN A 89 11.31 -1.51 -35.97
CA GLN A 89 11.61 -2.91 -35.66
C GLN A 89 11.06 -3.33 -34.29
N SER A 90 11.13 -2.44 -33.29
CA SER A 90 10.56 -2.68 -31.96
C SER A 90 9.04 -2.91 -32.03
N ARG A 91 8.32 -2.15 -32.86
CA ARG A 91 6.87 -2.33 -33.07
C ARG A 91 6.56 -3.65 -33.77
N GLU A 92 7.30 -4.00 -34.82
CA GLU A 92 7.14 -5.28 -35.51
C GLU A 92 7.34 -6.47 -34.56
N ASN A 93 8.39 -6.42 -33.75
CA ASN A 93 8.66 -7.43 -32.72
C ASN A 93 7.52 -7.52 -31.69
N SER A 94 6.97 -6.38 -31.26
CA SER A 94 5.84 -6.35 -30.33
C SER A 94 4.58 -6.98 -30.93
N ILE A 95 4.29 -6.72 -32.20
CA ILE A 95 3.16 -7.34 -32.93
C ILE A 95 3.36 -8.86 -33.03
N LEU A 96 4.56 -9.30 -33.39
CA LEU A 96 4.90 -10.72 -33.49
C LEU A 96 4.78 -11.44 -32.13
N LEU A 97 5.21 -10.79 -31.04
CA LEU A 97 5.07 -11.32 -29.68
C LEU A 97 3.60 -11.48 -29.29
N LYS A 98 2.75 -10.48 -29.56
CA LYS A 98 1.29 -10.58 -29.33
C LYS A 98 0.67 -11.72 -30.13
N GLN A 99 1.06 -11.90 -31.40
CA GLN A 99 0.59 -13.03 -32.20
C GLN A 99 1.00 -14.39 -31.62
N LYS A 100 2.24 -14.52 -31.13
CA LYS A 100 2.71 -15.73 -30.45
C LYS A 100 1.97 -15.98 -29.14
N GLU A 101 1.65 -14.93 -28.39
CA GLU A 101 0.86 -15.02 -27.16
C GLU A 101 -0.55 -15.57 -27.41
N LEU A 102 -1.21 -15.19 -28.51
CA LEU A 102 -2.50 -15.79 -28.88
C LEU A 102 -2.41 -17.30 -29.15
N ILE A 103 -1.25 -17.81 -29.58
CA ILE A 103 -1.05 -19.21 -29.98
C ILE A 103 -0.54 -20.06 -28.82
N TYR A 104 0.43 -19.55 -28.05
CA TYR A 104 1.18 -20.31 -27.04
C TYR A 104 0.87 -19.86 -25.60
N GLY A 105 0.02 -18.86 -25.42
CA GLY A 105 -0.24 -18.21 -24.13
C GLY A 105 0.80 -17.12 -23.78
N PRO A 106 0.55 -16.32 -22.71
CA PRO A 106 1.42 -15.21 -22.35
C PRO A 106 2.85 -15.68 -22.06
N PRO A 107 3.88 -15.11 -22.72
CA PRO A 107 5.26 -15.41 -22.38
C PRO A 107 5.58 -14.89 -20.97
N GLN A 108 6.51 -15.57 -20.28
CA GLN A 108 7.04 -15.04 -19.02
C GLN A 108 7.92 -13.83 -19.34
N THR A 109 7.38 -12.62 -19.15
CA THR A 109 8.10 -11.37 -19.37
C THR A 109 8.88 -11.01 -18.11
N ARG A 110 10.14 -10.58 -18.27
CA ARG A 110 10.96 -10.07 -17.16
C ARG A 110 11.21 -8.58 -17.38
N ARG A 111 10.77 -7.74 -16.43
CA ARG A 111 11.07 -6.30 -16.40
C ARG A 111 11.90 -5.97 -15.18
N THR A 112 12.84 -5.04 -15.36
CA THR A 112 13.71 -4.56 -14.28
C THR A 112 13.75 -3.04 -14.33
N THR A 113 13.55 -2.42 -13.18
CA THR A 113 13.57 -0.97 -13.01
C THR A 113 14.33 -0.59 -11.73
N TYR A 114 14.57 0.69 -11.56
CA TYR A 114 15.34 1.25 -10.46
C TYR A 114 14.57 2.42 -9.84
N ILE A 115 14.50 2.45 -8.51
CA ILE A 115 13.93 3.53 -7.71
C ILE A 115 15.08 4.21 -6.96
N GLY A 116 15.13 5.53 -6.93
CA GLY A 116 16.18 6.27 -6.23
C GLY A 116 17.47 6.44 -7.04
N MET A 117 17.37 6.57 -8.35
CA MET A 117 18.52 6.82 -9.25
C MET A 117 19.03 8.28 -9.22
N ALA A 118 18.55 9.08 -8.25
CA ALA A 118 18.78 10.52 -8.07
C ALA A 118 18.19 11.45 -9.16
N PRO A 119 16.88 11.37 -9.47
CA PRO A 119 16.26 12.34 -10.37
C PRO A 119 15.99 13.67 -9.65
N GLU A 120 16.91 14.63 -9.82
CA GLU A 120 16.56 16.04 -9.63
C GLU A 120 15.41 16.43 -10.58
N PHE A 121 14.65 17.48 -10.24
CA PHE A 121 13.59 18.03 -11.08
C PHE A 121 13.80 19.54 -11.28
N SER A 122 13.23 20.10 -12.35
CA SER A 122 13.31 21.54 -12.57
C SER A 122 12.20 22.27 -11.80
N THR A 123 12.59 23.32 -11.07
CA THR A 123 11.68 24.33 -10.50
C THR A 123 11.69 25.63 -11.31
N LYS A 124 12.52 25.70 -12.36
CA LYS A 124 12.64 26.86 -13.22
C LYS A 124 11.50 26.90 -14.23
N LYS A 125 10.99 28.10 -14.49
CA LYS A 125 10.08 28.32 -15.60
C LYS A 125 10.83 28.23 -16.92
N LEU A 126 10.13 27.88 -17.99
CA LEU A 126 10.76 27.67 -19.29
C LEU A 126 11.39 28.97 -19.83
N GLU A 127 10.78 30.12 -19.55
CA GLU A 127 11.27 31.43 -20.00
C GLU A 127 12.60 31.84 -19.35
N ASP A 128 12.91 31.27 -18.18
CA ASP A 128 14.14 31.54 -17.43
C ASP A 128 15.31 30.64 -17.88
N LEU A 129 15.07 29.72 -18.80
CA LEU A 129 16.03 28.72 -19.25
C LEU A 129 16.60 29.08 -20.63
N LYS A 130 17.88 28.75 -20.84
CA LYS A 130 18.55 28.93 -22.13
C LYS A 130 18.33 27.71 -23.03
N ARG A 131 17.96 27.91 -24.30
CA ARG A 131 17.89 26.80 -25.27
C ARG A 131 19.28 26.19 -25.49
N ILE A 132 19.35 24.86 -25.48
CA ILE A 132 20.50 24.08 -25.91
C ILE A 132 20.10 23.10 -27.02
N SER A 133 21.08 22.59 -27.75
CA SER A 133 20.91 21.57 -28.78
C SER A 133 21.36 20.19 -28.27
N ILE A 134 20.96 19.11 -28.96
CA ILE A 134 21.41 17.74 -28.67
C ILE A 134 22.94 17.64 -28.79
N SER A 135 23.53 18.38 -29.73
CA SER A 135 24.97 18.53 -29.92
C SER A 135 25.69 19.25 -28.77
N ASP A 136 24.99 19.82 -27.79
CA ASP A 136 25.57 20.37 -26.56
C ASP A 136 25.49 19.38 -25.38
N LEU A 137 24.66 18.34 -25.48
CA LEU A 137 24.42 17.42 -24.36
C LEU A 137 25.66 16.58 -24.03
N MET A 138 25.91 16.43 -22.74
CA MET A 138 26.93 15.55 -22.20
C MET A 138 26.29 14.46 -21.34
N VAL A 139 26.69 13.22 -21.56
CA VAL A 139 26.24 12.09 -20.75
C VAL A 139 26.73 12.27 -19.33
N ARG A 140 25.95 11.82 -18.34
CA ARG A 140 26.19 11.98 -16.90
C ARG A 140 26.07 13.43 -16.42
N LYS A 141 25.33 14.26 -17.16
CA LYS A 141 25.11 15.66 -16.80
C LYS A 141 23.65 16.06 -16.90
N ARG A 142 23.19 16.74 -15.86
CA ARG A 142 21.94 17.52 -15.88
C ARG A 142 22.29 18.93 -16.33
N HIS A 143 21.67 19.39 -17.40
CA HIS A 143 22.00 20.67 -18.01
C HIS A 143 21.20 21.78 -17.33
N LYS A 144 21.53 22.07 -16.07
CA LYS A 144 20.86 23.10 -15.26
C LYS A 144 20.88 24.48 -15.92
N GLY A 145 19.81 25.25 -15.75
CA GLY A 145 19.63 26.54 -16.40
C GLY A 145 19.40 26.49 -17.91
N SER A 146 19.20 25.31 -18.48
CA SER A 146 18.95 25.11 -19.91
C SER A 146 17.66 24.36 -20.17
N PHE A 147 17.11 24.47 -21.38
CA PHE A 147 16.04 23.60 -21.88
C PHE A 147 16.39 23.08 -23.27
N LEU A 148 15.95 21.88 -23.59
CA LEU A 148 16.03 21.32 -24.94
C LEU A 148 14.67 21.48 -25.61
N LEU A 149 14.63 22.19 -26.74
CA LEU A 149 13.48 22.17 -27.64
C LEU A 149 13.63 21.00 -28.61
N CYS A 150 12.63 20.14 -28.73
CA CYS A 150 12.67 19.01 -29.63
C CYS A 150 11.29 18.66 -30.20
N ARG A 151 11.27 17.84 -31.24
CA ARG A 151 10.06 17.34 -31.90
C ARG A 151 10.07 15.81 -31.90
N VAL A 152 8.94 15.19 -31.59
CA VAL A 152 8.77 13.74 -31.66
C VAL A 152 8.81 13.28 -33.13
N ILE A 153 9.67 12.32 -33.44
CA ILE A 153 9.88 11.83 -34.82
C ILE A 153 9.57 10.36 -35.04
N SER A 154 9.35 9.58 -33.98
CA SER A 154 9.01 8.16 -34.10
C SER A 154 7.72 7.82 -33.36
N ILE A 155 7.20 6.64 -33.67
CA ILE A 155 6.27 5.93 -32.79
C ILE A 155 6.94 5.59 -31.46
N THR A 156 6.10 5.31 -30.47
CA THR A 156 6.51 4.90 -29.13
C THR A 156 6.78 3.40 -29.06
N SER A 157 7.69 3.04 -28.16
CA SER A 157 7.94 1.67 -27.69
C SER A 157 7.89 1.64 -26.17
N HIS A 158 7.14 0.69 -25.62
CA HIS A 158 6.92 0.58 -24.18
C HIS A 158 7.74 -0.55 -23.56
N VAL A 159 8.52 -0.20 -22.52
CA VAL A 159 9.24 -1.16 -21.68
C VAL A 159 8.75 -0.98 -20.24
N VAL A 160 9.53 -0.33 -19.38
CA VAL A 160 9.02 0.25 -18.12
C VAL A 160 8.73 1.75 -18.33
N SER A 161 9.61 2.42 -19.09
CA SER A 161 9.39 3.75 -19.64
C SER A 161 8.67 3.71 -20.99
N ILE A 162 8.11 4.85 -21.38
CA ILE A 162 7.77 5.11 -22.78
C ILE A 162 9.00 5.71 -23.46
N ASN A 163 9.48 5.02 -24.50
CA ASN A 163 10.63 5.44 -25.28
C ASN A 163 10.18 5.88 -26.68
N PHE A 164 10.78 6.96 -27.19
CA PHE A 164 10.62 7.41 -28.58
C PHE A 164 11.82 8.27 -29.00
N ALA A 165 12.00 8.46 -30.30
CA ALA A 165 13.02 9.35 -30.84
C ALA A 165 12.49 10.79 -30.94
N VAL A 166 13.37 11.73 -30.62
CA VAL A 166 13.16 13.17 -30.81
C VAL A 166 14.29 13.76 -31.63
N GLU A 167 14.00 14.85 -32.35
CA GLU A 167 15.01 15.67 -33.02
C GLU A 167 14.96 17.12 -32.50
N ASP A 168 16.10 17.80 -32.45
CA ASP A 168 16.16 19.23 -32.19
C ASP A 168 16.03 20.04 -33.50
N PRO A 169 15.89 21.38 -33.44
CA PRO A 169 15.80 22.22 -34.63
C PRO A 169 17.00 22.09 -35.58
N GLU A 170 18.19 21.83 -35.04
CA GLU A 170 19.43 21.66 -35.78
C GLU A 170 19.49 20.31 -36.52
N GLY A 171 18.60 19.36 -36.22
CA GLY A 171 18.53 18.03 -36.83
C GLY A 171 19.32 16.95 -36.08
N GLY A 172 19.89 17.28 -34.93
CA GLY A 172 20.39 16.29 -33.99
C GLY A 172 19.24 15.41 -33.53
N ALA A 173 19.49 14.12 -33.33
CA ALA A 173 18.46 13.16 -32.95
C ALA A 173 18.93 12.29 -31.79
N THR A 174 18.02 12.00 -30.86
CA THR A 174 18.30 11.12 -29.74
C THR A 174 17.05 10.40 -29.25
N MET A 175 17.24 9.40 -28.41
CA MET A 175 16.14 8.72 -27.73
C MET A 175 15.72 9.50 -26.49
N LEU A 176 14.42 9.66 -26.27
CA LEU A 176 13.82 10.17 -25.06
C LEU A 176 13.05 9.04 -24.36
N ALA A 177 13.34 8.85 -23.08
CA ALA A 177 12.72 7.84 -22.20
C ALA A 177 11.99 8.55 -21.06
N VAL A 178 10.66 8.42 -21.04
CA VAL A 178 9.78 9.01 -20.02
C VAL A 178 9.37 7.95 -19.02
N TYR A 179 9.65 8.21 -17.75
CA TYR A 179 9.21 7.40 -16.61
C TYR A 179 8.10 8.13 -15.85
N HIS A 180 7.31 7.38 -15.08
CA HIS A 180 6.30 7.91 -14.16
C HIS A 180 5.20 8.81 -14.76
N TYR A 181 5.00 8.75 -16.07
CA TYR A 181 3.91 9.50 -16.70
C TYR A 181 2.57 8.82 -16.37
N PRO A 182 1.53 9.58 -15.96
CA PRO A 182 0.29 8.97 -15.54
C PRO A 182 -0.27 8.01 -16.58
N PHE A 183 -0.70 6.83 -16.11
CA PHE A 183 -1.32 5.77 -16.92
C PHE A 183 -0.42 5.09 -17.96
N THR A 184 0.91 5.29 -17.93
CA THR A 184 1.78 4.72 -18.95
C THR A 184 2.32 3.33 -18.63
N LEU A 185 2.42 2.96 -17.35
CA LEU A 185 2.98 1.68 -16.90
C LEU A 185 2.31 0.44 -17.53
N ASP A 186 1.04 0.58 -17.91
CA ASP A 186 0.21 -0.46 -18.53
C ASP A 186 -0.38 -0.03 -19.89
N CYS A 187 0.04 1.11 -20.45
CA CYS A 187 -0.53 1.57 -21.71
C CYS A 187 -0.09 0.68 -22.89
N SER A 188 -0.98 0.56 -23.86
CA SER A 188 -0.64 0.01 -25.17
C SER A 188 0.29 0.95 -25.94
N ASN A 189 1.05 0.42 -26.90
CA ASN A 189 1.88 1.27 -27.75
C ASN A 189 1.02 2.27 -28.56
N GLU A 190 -0.20 1.88 -28.94
CA GLU A 190 -1.14 2.75 -29.64
C GLU A 190 -1.62 3.92 -28.75
N GLU A 191 -1.74 3.72 -27.44
CA GLU A 191 -1.99 4.81 -26.49
C GLU A 191 -0.77 5.69 -26.33
N GLY A 192 0.43 5.11 -26.22
CA GLY A 192 1.69 5.85 -26.19
C GLY A 192 1.82 6.81 -27.38
N ASP A 193 1.48 6.36 -28.59
CA ASP A 193 1.51 7.16 -29.81
C ASP A 193 0.50 8.33 -29.80
N VAL A 194 -0.57 8.24 -29.01
CA VAL A 194 -1.55 9.33 -28.84
C VAL A 194 -1.12 10.31 -27.75
N LEU A 195 -0.47 9.81 -26.70
CA LEU A 195 0.08 10.65 -25.63
C LEU A 195 1.28 11.47 -26.13
N PHE A 196 2.15 10.86 -26.93
CA PHE A 196 3.34 11.46 -27.54
C PHE A 196 3.27 11.33 -29.07
N PRO A 197 2.40 12.11 -29.75
CA PRO A 197 2.22 11.98 -31.19
C PRO A 197 3.43 12.50 -31.96
N ILE A 198 3.70 11.88 -33.10
CA ILE A 198 4.68 12.39 -34.07
C ILE A 198 4.34 13.85 -34.39
N ASN A 199 5.38 14.68 -34.51
CA ASN A 199 5.34 16.13 -34.64
C ASN A 199 4.99 16.92 -33.37
N ALA A 200 4.68 16.29 -32.24
CA ALA A 200 4.57 17.01 -30.98
C ALA A 200 5.87 17.75 -30.69
N VAL A 201 5.79 19.05 -30.46
CA VAL A 201 6.92 19.88 -30.04
C VAL A 201 6.97 19.88 -28.52
N LEU A 202 8.12 19.50 -27.97
CA LEU A 202 8.37 19.37 -26.55
C LEU A 202 9.51 20.32 -26.16
N ALA A 203 9.40 20.91 -24.98
CA ALA A 203 10.54 21.50 -24.29
C ALA A 203 10.84 20.69 -23.03
N ILE A 204 12.08 20.21 -22.91
CA ILE A 204 12.56 19.45 -21.76
C ILE A 204 13.37 20.39 -20.87
N ARG A 205 12.86 20.70 -19.68
CA ARG A 205 13.56 21.56 -18.72
C ARG A 205 14.75 20.82 -18.10
N GLU A 206 15.90 21.48 -18.05
CA GLU A 206 17.15 20.99 -17.45
C GLU A 206 17.47 19.52 -17.79
N PRO A 207 17.63 19.19 -19.09
CA PRO A 207 17.65 17.80 -19.55
C PRO A 207 18.77 16.97 -18.91
N TRP A 208 18.42 15.77 -18.46
CA TRP A 208 19.34 14.74 -17.99
C TRP A 208 19.68 13.77 -19.13
N TYR A 209 20.97 13.68 -19.45
CA TYR A 209 21.47 12.82 -20.52
C TYR A 209 22.33 11.71 -19.95
N GLN A 210 22.01 10.47 -20.29
CA GLN A 210 22.68 9.27 -19.76
C GLN A 210 22.76 8.15 -20.79
N TYR A 211 23.53 7.09 -20.53
CA TYR A 211 23.44 5.87 -21.33
C TYR A 211 22.24 5.02 -20.89
N THR A 212 21.72 4.20 -21.81
CA THR A 212 20.89 3.03 -21.49
C THR A 212 21.57 2.15 -20.44
N ALA A 213 20.79 1.32 -19.74
CA ALA A 213 21.32 0.44 -18.70
C ALA A 213 22.39 -0.55 -19.22
N ASP A 214 22.35 -0.93 -20.50
CA ASP A 214 23.36 -1.76 -21.17
C ASP A 214 24.59 -0.97 -21.65
N GLY A 215 24.59 0.35 -21.50
CA GLY A 215 25.68 1.26 -21.89
C GLY A 215 25.76 1.57 -23.37
N ALA A 216 24.82 1.10 -24.20
CA ALA A 216 24.95 1.12 -25.65
C ALA A 216 24.46 2.41 -26.32
N VAL A 217 23.38 3.02 -25.81
CA VAL A 217 22.68 4.11 -26.50
C VAL A 217 22.56 5.32 -25.58
N PRO A 218 22.99 6.52 -26.01
CA PRO A 218 22.78 7.72 -25.23
C PRO A 218 21.30 8.16 -25.33
N MET A 219 20.71 8.54 -24.20
CA MET A 219 19.29 8.84 -24.05
C MET A 219 19.07 10.06 -23.15
N LEU A 220 18.02 10.82 -23.47
CA LEU A 220 17.37 11.75 -22.56
C LEU A 220 16.46 10.96 -21.64
N ARG A 221 16.71 10.99 -20.33
CA ARG A 221 15.84 10.38 -19.34
C ARG A 221 15.06 11.45 -18.60
N VAL A 222 13.74 11.29 -18.52
CA VAL A 222 12.86 12.19 -17.79
C VAL A 222 12.02 11.38 -16.80
N ASP A 223 12.31 11.54 -15.51
CA ASP A 223 11.55 10.94 -14.40
C ASP A 223 10.53 11.94 -13.81
N ALA A 224 10.91 13.22 -13.73
CA ALA A 224 10.02 14.30 -13.30
C ALA A 224 9.18 14.76 -14.50
N VAL A 225 7.97 14.21 -14.63
CA VAL A 225 7.13 14.44 -15.82
C VAL A 225 6.65 15.89 -15.99
N SER A 226 6.70 16.71 -14.94
CA SER A 226 6.53 18.17 -15.05
C SER A 226 7.64 18.86 -15.86
N ASP A 227 8.80 18.22 -16.03
CA ASP A 227 9.90 18.76 -16.84
C ASP A 227 9.63 18.67 -18.35
N ILE A 228 8.58 17.95 -18.77
CA ILE A 228 8.11 17.88 -20.16
C ILE A 228 7.04 18.93 -20.37
N VAL A 229 7.35 19.93 -21.19
CA VAL A 229 6.39 20.96 -21.60
C VAL A 229 5.96 20.68 -23.04
N PHE A 230 4.67 20.40 -23.25
CA PHE A 230 4.09 20.33 -24.59
C PHE A 230 3.90 21.75 -25.12
N MET A 231 4.53 22.05 -26.25
CA MET A 231 4.59 23.40 -26.79
C MET A 231 3.54 23.61 -27.89
N ASP A 232 2.84 24.75 -27.84
CA ASP A 232 2.05 25.22 -28.97
C ASP A 232 2.98 25.69 -30.10
N THR A 233 2.66 25.33 -31.34
CA THR A 233 3.33 25.84 -32.55
C THR A 233 3.35 27.37 -32.64
N GLN A 234 2.37 28.06 -32.05
CA GLN A 234 2.26 29.51 -31.98
C GLN A 234 3.02 30.11 -30.80
N HIS A 235 3.55 29.30 -29.89
CA HIS A 235 4.32 29.79 -28.75
C HIS A 235 5.54 30.60 -29.23
N PRO A 236 5.86 31.76 -28.62
CA PRO A 236 6.96 32.63 -29.08
C PRO A 236 8.31 31.93 -29.23
N LEU A 237 8.61 30.99 -28.31
CA LEU A 237 9.83 30.17 -28.33
C LEU A 237 9.88 29.12 -29.46
N VAL A 238 8.75 28.83 -30.10
CA VAL A 238 8.66 27.85 -31.21
C VAL A 238 8.48 28.55 -32.55
N LYS A 239 7.63 29.58 -32.59
CA LYS A 239 7.27 30.30 -33.82
C LYS A 239 8.46 30.90 -34.57
N SER A 240 9.53 31.24 -33.85
CA SER A 240 10.76 31.83 -34.39
C SER A 240 11.81 30.81 -34.84
N ILE A 241 11.55 29.52 -34.65
CA ILE A 241 12.51 28.44 -34.89
C ILE A 241 12.30 27.82 -36.28
N SER A 242 13.40 27.66 -37.02
CA SER A 242 13.44 26.89 -38.26
C SER A 242 13.95 25.48 -37.98
N TRP A 243 13.25 24.47 -38.48
CA TRP A 243 13.63 23.07 -38.35
C TRP A 243 14.39 22.61 -39.59
N SER A 244 15.50 21.90 -39.39
CA SER A 244 16.32 21.33 -40.48
C SER A 244 15.59 20.25 -41.29
N THR A 245 14.56 19.64 -40.71
CA THR A 245 13.75 18.58 -41.32
C THR A 245 12.28 18.98 -41.42
N SER A 246 11.61 18.54 -42.48
CA SER A 246 10.16 18.71 -42.62
C SER A 246 9.40 17.86 -41.59
N PRO A 247 8.30 18.37 -41.01
CA PRO A 247 7.43 17.56 -40.17
C PRO A 247 6.82 16.42 -40.98
N ALA A 248 6.49 15.31 -40.32
CA ALA A 248 5.74 14.23 -40.95
C ALA A 248 4.33 14.70 -41.31
N THR A 249 3.75 14.17 -42.39
CA THR A 249 2.36 14.49 -42.75
C THR A 249 1.41 13.88 -41.70
N SER A 250 0.62 14.71 -41.03
CA SER A 250 -0.38 14.26 -40.06
C SER A 250 -1.68 15.01 -40.22
N HIS A 251 -2.80 14.31 -40.31
CA HIS A 251 -4.14 14.90 -40.28
C HIS A 251 -4.61 15.06 -38.83
N SER A 252 -4.62 16.29 -38.34
CA SER A 252 -5.20 16.64 -37.05
C SER A 252 -6.66 17.08 -37.22
N PRO A 253 -7.55 16.73 -36.29
CA PRO A 253 -8.89 17.31 -36.25
C PRO A 253 -8.83 18.83 -36.21
N SER A 254 -9.74 19.48 -36.93
CA SER A 254 -9.76 20.93 -37.15
C SER A 254 -11.00 21.61 -36.60
N THR A 255 -12.01 20.84 -36.19
CA THR A 255 -13.26 21.37 -35.62
C THR A 255 -13.53 20.80 -34.22
N PRO A 256 -14.26 21.53 -33.35
CA PRO A 256 -14.70 21.00 -32.06
C PRO A 256 -15.48 19.68 -32.18
N GLY A 257 -16.26 19.51 -33.26
CA GLY A 257 -17.02 18.29 -33.54
C GLY A 257 -16.14 17.07 -33.80
N GLU A 258 -15.10 17.21 -34.62
CA GLU A 258 -14.15 16.13 -34.90
C GLU A 258 -13.34 15.74 -33.64
N TRP A 259 -12.93 16.73 -32.84
CA TRP A 259 -12.27 16.50 -31.55
C TRP A 259 -13.18 15.76 -30.56
N LYS A 260 -14.46 16.14 -30.51
CA LYS A 260 -15.47 15.42 -29.71
C LYS A 260 -15.57 13.96 -30.16
N ASP A 261 -15.67 13.69 -31.45
CA ASP A 261 -15.84 12.33 -31.97
C ASP A 261 -14.58 11.48 -31.70
N ARG A 262 -13.39 12.07 -31.83
CA ARG A 262 -12.12 11.45 -31.43
C ARG A 262 -12.08 11.12 -29.94
N GLY A 263 -12.45 12.08 -29.08
CA GLY A 263 -12.50 11.86 -27.64
C GLY A 263 -13.51 10.77 -27.23
N VAL A 264 -14.68 10.73 -27.87
CA VAL A 264 -15.68 9.67 -27.67
C VAL A 264 -15.16 8.30 -28.13
N SER A 265 -14.40 8.25 -29.22
CA SER A 265 -13.74 7.01 -29.67
C SER A 265 -12.77 6.47 -28.62
N HIS A 266 -11.89 7.32 -28.07
CA HIS A 266 -10.99 6.95 -26.97
C HIS A 266 -11.75 6.56 -25.70
N PHE A 267 -12.82 7.27 -25.36
CA PHE A 267 -13.69 6.95 -24.22
C PHE A 267 -14.25 5.53 -24.31
N LYS A 268 -14.77 5.14 -25.48
CA LYS A 268 -15.33 3.79 -25.71
C LYS A 268 -14.27 2.69 -25.53
N ARG A 269 -13.00 3.00 -25.78
CA ARG A 269 -11.85 2.11 -25.59
C ARG A 269 -11.27 2.17 -24.18
N LYS A 270 -11.87 2.94 -23.26
CA LYS A 270 -11.38 3.19 -21.89
C LYS A 270 -10.01 3.87 -21.83
N GLN A 271 -9.60 4.55 -22.90
CA GLN A 271 -8.34 5.30 -23.01
C GLN A 271 -8.55 6.70 -22.43
N TRP A 272 -8.72 6.77 -21.11
CA TRP A 272 -9.24 7.97 -20.44
C TRP A 272 -8.39 9.21 -20.66
N LEU A 273 -7.06 9.12 -20.51
CA LEU A 273 -6.19 10.29 -20.70
C LEU A 273 -6.20 10.78 -22.16
N CYS A 274 -6.19 9.86 -23.13
CA CYS A 274 -6.33 10.18 -24.56
C CYS A 274 -7.65 10.91 -24.85
N ALA A 275 -8.75 10.49 -24.23
CA ALA A 275 -10.04 11.16 -24.36
C ALA A 275 -10.03 12.57 -23.75
N ALA A 276 -9.45 12.74 -22.56
CA ALA A 276 -9.32 14.04 -21.90
C ALA A 276 -8.53 15.04 -22.75
N ILE A 277 -7.43 14.57 -23.34
CA ILE A 277 -6.62 15.33 -24.29
C ILE A 277 -7.48 15.77 -25.46
N ALA A 278 -8.13 14.83 -26.17
CA ALA A 278 -8.93 15.15 -27.35
C ALA A 278 -10.04 16.18 -27.07
N PHE A 279 -10.73 16.05 -25.93
CA PHE A 279 -11.73 17.05 -25.53
C PHE A 279 -11.11 18.41 -25.20
N SER A 280 -9.92 18.43 -24.63
CA SER A 280 -9.20 19.68 -24.31
C SER A 280 -8.70 20.40 -25.55
N GLU A 281 -8.21 19.68 -26.56
CA GLU A 281 -7.86 20.28 -27.87
C GLU A 281 -9.09 20.90 -28.54
N GLY A 282 -10.26 20.24 -28.47
CA GLY A 282 -11.51 20.82 -28.96
C GLY A 282 -11.93 22.09 -28.20
N LEU A 283 -11.70 22.14 -26.89
CA LEU A 283 -11.99 23.31 -26.05
C LEU A 283 -11.03 24.48 -26.26
N GLN A 284 -9.84 24.26 -26.84
CA GLN A 284 -9.00 25.37 -27.29
C GLN A 284 -9.64 26.11 -28.48
N LEU A 285 -10.42 25.41 -29.31
CA LEU A 285 -11.14 26.00 -30.45
C LEU A 285 -12.46 26.66 -30.04
N ASP A 286 -13.19 26.06 -29.09
CA ASP A 286 -14.40 26.63 -28.50
C ASP A 286 -14.44 26.36 -26.98
N PRO A 287 -13.96 27.29 -26.15
CA PRO A 287 -13.93 27.14 -24.69
C PRO A 287 -15.31 26.99 -24.04
N THR A 288 -16.39 27.38 -24.74
CA THR A 288 -17.76 27.37 -24.22
C THR A 288 -18.56 26.15 -24.69
N HIS A 289 -17.93 25.21 -25.40
CA HIS A 289 -18.60 24.04 -25.95
C HIS A 289 -19.07 23.07 -24.85
N TYR A 290 -20.31 23.24 -24.38
CA TYR A 290 -20.87 22.50 -23.23
C TYR A 290 -20.78 20.96 -23.34
N LEU A 291 -20.88 20.37 -24.54
CA LEU A 291 -20.72 18.91 -24.71
C LEU A 291 -19.28 18.43 -24.46
N LEU A 292 -18.28 19.24 -24.83
CA LEU A 292 -16.88 18.91 -24.61
C LEU A 292 -16.55 19.01 -23.12
N LEU A 293 -17.00 20.08 -22.45
CA LEU A 293 -16.90 20.23 -20.98
C LEU A 293 -17.56 19.07 -20.25
N LEU A 294 -18.81 18.71 -20.64
CA LEU A 294 -19.51 17.58 -20.04
C LEU A 294 -18.76 16.26 -20.23
N ASN A 295 -18.27 15.98 -21.44
CA ASN A 295 -17.54 14.75 -21.71
C ASN A 295 -16.20 14.71 -20.98
N ARG A 296 -15.47 15.84 -20.92
CA ARG A 296 -14.22 15.95 -20.19
C ARG A 296 -14.42 15.81 -18.68
N ALA A 297 -15.48 16.37 -18.11
CA ALA A 297 -15.86 16.14 -16.71
C ALA A 297 -16.07 14.65 -16.39
N GLU A 298 -16.75 13.90 -17.26
CA GLU A 298 -16.91 12.45 -17.09
C GLU A 298 -15.58 11.71 -17.14
N VAL A 299 -14.71 12.09 -18.06
CA VAL A 299 -13.38 11.49 -18.19
C VAL A 299 -12.53 11.81 -16.97
N TYR A 300 -12.56 13.04 -16.47
CA TYR A 300 -11.86 13.43 -15.25
C TYR A 300 -12.37 12.68 -14.02
N LEU A 301 -13.67 12.38 -13.91
CA LEU A 301 -14.19 11.46 -12.89
C LEU A 301 -13.58 10.05 -13.01
N ARG A 302 -13.35 9.54 -14.24
CA ARG A 302 -12.71 8.23 -14.47
C ARG A 302 -11.22 8.23 -14.18
N LEU A 303 -10.55 9.35 -14.39
CA LEU A 303 -9.12 9.55 -14.09
C LEU A 303 -8.86 9.79 -12.61
N GLY A 304 -9.89 10.08 -11.82
CA GLY A 304 -9.76 10.46 -10.40
C GLY A 304 -9.36 11.93 -10.19
N TRP A 305 -9.50 12.76 -11.23
CA TRP A 305 -9.18 14.19 -11.24
C TRP A 305 -10.44 14.99 -10.91
N PHE A 306 -10.86 14.87 -9.65
CA PHE A 306 -12.18 15.30 -9.22
C PHE A 306 -12.30 16.82 -9.14
N ASN A 307 -11.21 17.55 -8.86
CA ASN A 307 -11.23 19.00 -8.82
C ASN A 307 -11.56 19.58 -10.20
N SER A 308 -10.90 19.09 -11.24
CA SER A 308 -11.13 19.53 -12.62
C SER A 308 -12.50 19.08 -13.14
N ALA A 309 -12.95 17.88 -12.76
CA ALA A 309 -14.28 17.38 -13.10
C ALA A 309 -15.40 18.28 -12.52
N ALA A 310 -15.25 18.75 -11.27
CA ALA A 310 -16.20 19.65 -10.63
C ALA A 310 -16.31 20.97 -11.40
N HIS A 311 -15.16 21.60 -11.72
CA HIS A 311 -15.13 22.88 -12.43
C HIS A 311 -15.76 22.81 -13.83
N ASP A 312 -15.44 21.78 -14.62
CA ASP A 312 -16.05 21.60 -15.94
C ASP A 312 -17.59 21.45 -15.83
N ALA A 313 -18.05 20.65 -14.87
CA ALA A 313 -19.47 20.44 -14.64
C ALA A 313 -20.19 21.70 -14.12
N GLU A 314 -19.59 22.44 -13.20
CA GLU A 314 -20.11 23.72 -12.68
C GLU A 314 -20.18 24.79 -13.76
N THR A 315 -19.18 24.84 -14.64
CA THR A 315 -19.19 25.75 -15.80
C THR A 315 -20.44 25.49 -16.64
N VAL A 316 -20.77 24.22 -16.93
CA VAL A 316 -22.00 23.89 -17.67
C VAL A 316 -23.29 24.18 -16.88
N ILE A 317 -23.29 23.99 -15.56
CA ILE A 317 -24.42 24.39 -14.70
C ILE A 317 -24.67 25.90 -14.82
N SER A 318 -23.60 26.70 -14.82
CA SER A 318 -23.67 28.16 -14.90
C SER A 318 -24.20 28.68 -16.24
N MET A 319 -24.12 27.88 -17.32
CA MET A 319 -24.64 28.21 -18.64
C MET A 319 -26.18 28.16 -18.73
N GLN A 320 -26.87 27.61 -17.72
CA GLN A 320 -28.34 27.55 -17.65
C GLN A 320 -29.01 26.95 -18.90
N LEU A 321 -28.47 25.84 -19.41
CA LEU A 321 -28.98 25.18 -20.62
C LEU A 321 -30.47 24.83 -20.53
N HIS A 322 -31.23 25.04 -21.61
CA HIS A 322 -32.65 24.66 -21.66
C HIS A 322 -32.88 23.14 -21.58
N ASP A 323 -31.95 22.34 -22.12
CA ASP A 323 -32.03 20.88 -22.11
C ASP A 323 -31.88 20.33 -20.68
N ALA A 324 -32.98 19.76 -20.16
CA ALA A 324 -33.05 19.19 -18.83
C ALA A 324 -32.10 17.99 -18.63
N THR A 325 -31.86 17.20 -19.68
CA THR A 325 -30.95 16.05 -19.65
C THR A 325 -29.51 16.50 -19.48
N LEU A 326 -29.10 17.57 -20.19
CA LEU A 326 -27.76 18.12 -20.08
C LEU A 326 -27.54 18.80 -18.73
N ARG A 327 -28.53 19.56 -18.23
CA ARG A 327 -28.49 20.13 -16.87
C ARG A 327 -28.33 19.05 -15.81
N ARG A 328 -29.15 17.98 -15.89
CA ARG A 328 -29.06 16.82 -15.00
C ARG A 328 -27.65 16.21 -15.02
N LYS A 329 -27.09 15.96 -16.20
CA LYS A 329 -25.72 15.40 -16.33
C LYS A 329 -24.67 16.27 -15.65
N ALA A 330 -24.75 17.59 -15.80
CA ALA A 330 -23.82 18.53 -15.18
C ALA A 330 -23.90 18.44 -13.64
N VAL A 331 -25.11 18.52 -13.07
CA VAL A 331 -25.33 18.43 -11.61
C VAL A 331 -24.84 17.10 -11.04
N VAL A 332 -25.19 15.96 -11.67
CA VAL A 332 -24.77 14.63 -11.20
C VAL A 332 -23.25 14.50 -11.22
N ARG A 333 -22.57 15.01 -12.25
CA ARG A 333 -21.10 14.96 -12.34
C ARG A 333 -20.42 15.84 -11.30
N ALA A 334 -20.91 17.06 -11.08
CA ALA A 334 -20.41 17.93 -10.02
C ALA A 334 -20.62 17.29 -8.64
N ALA A 335 -21.79 16.71 -8.37
CA ALA A 335 -22.09 16.03 -7.11
C ALA A 335 -21.17 14.81 -6.89
N LYS A 336 -20.90 14.01 -7.92
CA LYS A 336 -19.95 12.88 -7.87
C LYS A 336 -18.52 13.34 -7.60
N ALA A 337 -18.09 14.43 -8.25
CA ALA A 337 -16.77 15.02 -8.05
C ALA A 337 -16.58 15.50 -6.61
N TYR A 338 -17.53 16.30 -6.08
CA TYR A 338 -17.44 16.77 -4.69
C TYR A 338 -17.54 15.65 -3.65
N TYR A 339 -18.34 14.63 -3.92
CA TYR A 339 -18.40 13.44 -3.07
C TYR A 339 -17.04 12.74 -3.01
N ALA A 340 -16.36 12.60 -4.14
CA ALA A 340 -15.05 11.95 -4.22
C ALA A 340 -13.91 12.81 -3.64
N LEU A 341 -14.05 14.14 -3.64
CA LEU A 341 -13.20 15.09 -2.92
C LEU A 341 -13.50 15.16 -1.41
N GLU A 342 -14.39 14.31 -0.89
CA GLU A 342 -14.85 14.32 0.51
C GLU A 342 -15.52 15.63 0.95
N ARG A 343 -15.94 16.45 0.00
CA ARG A 343 -16.72 17.68 0.23
C ARG A 343 -18.21 17.37 0.28
N TYR A 344 -18.58 16.48 1.21
CA TYR A 344 -19.93 15.90 1.32
C TYR A 344 -21.04 16.95 1.47
N ASP A 345 -20.78 18.06 2.17
CA ASP A 345 -21.74 19.16 2.27
C ASP A 345 -22.07 19.81 0.93
N THR A 346 -21.06 19.94 0.06
CA THR A 346 -21.25 20.51 -1.29
C THR A 346 -21.98 19.51 -2.18
N ALA A 347 -21.61 18.23 -2.10
CA ALA A 347 -22.31 17.15 -2.81
C ALA A 347 -23.80 17.07 -2.41
N MET A 348 -24.12 17.21 -1.12
CA MET A 348 -25.50 17.26 -0.62
C MET A 348 -26.28 18.48 -1.12
N LYS A 349 -25.65 19.67 -1.17
CA LYS A 349 -26.28 20.88 -1.71
C LYS A 349 -26.67 20.69 -3.18
N LEU A 350 -25.78 20.13 -3.99
CA LEU A 350 -26.06 19.79 -5.39
C LEU A 350 -27.14 18.71 -5.52
N ALA A 351 -27.09 17.67 -4.69
CA ALA A 351 -28.07 16.60 -4.75
C ALA A 351 -29.51 17.06 -4.43
N ARG A 352 -29.68 18.12 -3.63
CA ARG A 352 -30.99 18.70 -3.31
C ARG A 352 -31.63 19.48 -4.46
N THR A 353 -30.93 19.77 -5.55
CA THR A 353 -31.52 20.49 -6.69
C THR A 353 -32.57 19.65 -7.42
N ASP A 354 -32.47 18.32 -7.35
CA ASP A 354 -33.50 17.39 -7.83
C ASP A 354 -33.55 16.13 -6.94
N PRO A 355 -34.31 16.17 -5.83
CA PRO A 355 -34.36 15.07 -4.86
C PRO A 355 -34.99 13.76 -5.37
N ASN A 356 -35.72 13.83 -6.49
CA ASN A 356 -36.37 12.67 -7.10
C ASN A 356 -35.45 11.94 -8.08
N ASP A 357 -34.34 12.57 -8.46
CA ASP A 357 -33.34 11.93 -9.31
C ASP A 357 -32.66 10.75 -8.59
N PRO A 358 -32.60 9.54 -9.19
CA PRO A 358 -32.01 8.37 -8.54
C PRO A 358 -30.53 8.50 -8.18
N ASP A 359 -29.71 9.12 -9.06
CA ASP A 359 -28.29 9.33 -8.79
C ASP A 359 -28.11 10.32 -7.64
N LEU A 360 -28.82 11.44 -7.67
CA LEU A 360 -28.70 12.49 -6.64
C LEU A 360 -29.25 12.02 -5.29
N LYS A 361 -30.37 11.31 -5.26
CA LYS A 361 -30.90 10.69 -4.03
C LYS A 361 -29.89 9.74 -3.40
N SER A 362 -29.21 8.92 -4.21
CA SER A 362 -28.15 8.02 -3.75
C SER A 362 -26.95 8.80 -3.19
N ILE A 363 -26.47 9.82 -3.90
CA ILE A 363 -25.36 10.68 -3.47
C ILE A 363 -25.71 11.39 -2.17
N TYR A 364 -26.92 11.93 -2.03
CA TYR A 364 -27.39 12.58 -0.81
C TYR A 364 -27.36 11.61 0.38
N SER A 365 -28.01 10.45 0.24
CA SER A 365 -28.09 9.43 1.30
C SER A 365 -26.68 8.99 1.75
N ARG A 366 -25.80 8.69 0.79
CA ARG A 366 -24.41 8.29 1.08
C ARG A 366 -23.64 9.44 1.73
N SER A 367 -23.78 10.68 1.24
CA SER A 367 -23.09 11.85 1.82
C SER A 367 -23.49 12.08 3.28
N VAL A 368 -24.77 11.90 3.63
CA VAL A 368 -25.22 11.98 5.04
C VAL A 368 -24.51 10.92 5.89
N GLN A 369 -24.41 9.70 5.39
CA GLN A 369 -23.67 8.63 6.07
C GLN A 369 -22.18 8.96 6.20
N ARG A 370 -21.53 9.47 5.15
CA ARG A 370 -20.12 9.86 5.16
C ARG A 370 -19.83 10.98 6.16
N VAL A 371 -20.72 11.97 6.29
CA VAL A 371 -20.59 13.02 7.31
C VAL A 371 -20.70 12.44 8.71
N ARG A 372 -21.64 11.52 8.97
CA ARG A 372 -21.73 10.84 10.26
C ARG A 372 -20.44 10.09 10.58
N GLU A 373 -19.97 9.25 9.66
CA GLU A 373 -18.71 8.50 9.78
C GLU A 373 -17.53 9.42 10.13
N ALA A 374 -17.33 10.50 9.36
CA ALA A 374 -16.22 11.44 9.54
C ALA A 374 -16.28 12.24 10.86
N THR A 375 -17.48 12.48 11.39
CA THR A 375 -17.67 13.30 12.60
C THR A 375 -17.71 12.49 13.88
N THR A 376 -18.30 11.29 13.85
CA THR A 376 -18.50 10.46 15.05
C THR A 376 -17.49 9.32 15.17
N GLY A 377 -16.89 8.88 14.05
CA GLY A 377 -16.06 7.68 14.03
C GLY A 377 -16.85 6.38 14.21
N GLU A 378 -18.18 6.43 14.02
CA GLU A 378 -19.05 5.26 14.06
C GLU A 378 -19.15 4.61 12.68
N TYR A 379 -18.78 3.33 12.61
CA TYR A 379 -18.80 2.54 11.38
C TYR A 379 -19.48 1.19 11.63
N ASP A 380 -20.04 0.61 10.56
CA ASP A 380 -20.42 -0.79 10.55
C ASP A 380 -19.18 -1.67 10.38
N TRP A 381 -18.47 -1.90 11.49
CA TRP A 381 -17.25 -2.70 11.53
C TRP A 381 -17.47 -4.13 11.05
N PHE A 382 -18.64 -4.71 11.32
CA PHE A 382 -18.96 -6.07 10.92
C PHE A 382 -19.21 -6.15 9.42
N GLY A 383 -20.04 -5.26 8.86
CA GLY A 383 -20.23 -5.16 7.42
C GLY A 383 -18.92 -4.87 6.68
N LEU A 384 -18.08 -4.00 7.24
CA LEU A 384 -16.75 -3.72 6.70
C LEU A 384 -15.83 -4.96 6.71
N HIS A 385 -15.86 -5.75 7.79
CA HIS A 385 -15.16 -7.03 7.86
C HIS A 385 -15.66 -7.98 6.77
N GLN A 386 -16.97 -8.20 6.68
CA GLN A 386 -17.56 -9.10 5.69
C GLN A 386 -17.22 -8.70 4.25
N ALA A 387 -17.23 -7.40 3.96
CA ALA A 387 -16.91 -6.87 2.64
C ALA A 387 -15.42 -7.06 2.25
N THR A 388 -14.52 -7.16 3.24
CA THR A 388 -13.07 -7.12 3.02
C THR A 388 -12.35 -8.42 3.35
N TRP A 389 -13.02 -9.38 4.00
CA TRP A 389 -12.40 -10.62 4.48
C TRP A 389 -12.00 -11.59 3.36
N LEU A 390 -12.80 -11.68 2.28
CA LEU A 390 -12.60 -12.66 1.20
C LEU A 390 -12.23 -12.03 -0.15
N SER A 391 -12.22 -10.70 -0.23
CA SER A 391 -12.00 -9.98 -1.48
C SER A 391 -11.31 -8.66 -1.22
N ILE A 392 -10.42 -8.30 -2.13
CA ILE A 392 -9.82 -6.97 -2.18
C ILE A 392 -10.90 -6.00 -2.63
N VAL A 393 -11.50 -5.36 -1.63
CA VAL A 393 -12.50 -4.32 -1.80
C VAL A 393 -11.90 -3.03 -1.29
N ARG A 394 -12.14 -1.95 -2.04
CA ARG A 394 -11.87 -0.57 -1.63
C ARG A 394 -13.14 -0.03 -1.00
N PRO A 395 -13.31 -0.10 0.32
CA PRO A 395 -14.57 0.21 0.97
C PRO A 395 -14.88 1.68 0.78
N GLU A 396 -16.11 1.95 0.39
CA GLU A 396 -16.57 3.31 0.28
C GLU A 396 -17.07 3.80 1.64
N ILE A 397 -16.19 4.48 2.36
CA ILE A 397 -16.40 5.05 3.70
C ILE A 397 -15.69 6.41 3.81
N ALA A 398 -15.99 7.21 4.83
CA ALA A 398 -15.27 8.44 5.13
C ALA A 398 -14.09 8.20 6.07
N SER A 399 -13.00 8.95 5.91
CA SER A 399 -11.92 8.98 6.89
C SER A 399 -12.39 9.64 8.20
N TYR A 400 -11.80 9.24 9.33
CA TYR A 400 -12.05 9.83 10.65
C TYR A 400 -10.73 10.27 11.29
N THR A 401 -10.72 11.52 11.77
CA THR A 401 -9.63 12.06 12.59
C THR A 401 -10.16 12.26 14.01
N GLY A 402 -9.68 11.45 14.95
CA GLY A 402 -10.05 11.52 16.35
C GLY A 402 -9.30 12.61 17.12
N PRO A 403 -9.05 12.43 18.43
CA PRO A 403 -8.39 13.42 19.27
C PRO A 403 -6.87 13.42 19.07
N VAL A 404 -6.41 13.62 17.84
CA VAL A 404 -5.00 13.60 17.45
C VAL A 404 -4.62 14.85 16.65
N GLN A 405 -3.34 15.21 16.70
CA GLN A 405 -2.77 16.28 15.90
C GLN A 405 -1.32 15.97 15.54
N VAL A 406 -0.87 16.44 14.38
CA VAL A 406 0.55 16.42 14.00
C VAL A 406 1.24 17.61 14.66
N LYS A 407 2.33 17.39 15.40
CA LYS A 407 3.18 18.47 15.92
C LYS A 407 4.64 18.05 16.00
N THR A 408 5.52 19.04 16.11
CA THR A 408 6.94 18.83 16.39
C THR A 408 7.18 18.89 17.89
N SER A 409 7.79 17.84 18.45
CA SER A 409 8.17 17.79 19.86
C SER A 409 9.27 18.80 20.20
N LYS A 410 9.50 19.07 21.50
CA LYS A 410 10.61 19.91 21.97
C LYS A 410 11.99 19.40 21.51
N LYS A 411 12.10 18.13 21.14
CA LYS A 411 13.34 17.50 20.64
C LYS A 411 13.47 17.58 19.11
N GLY A 412 12.59 18.31 18.44
CA GLY A 412 12.60 18.47 16.98
C GLY A 412 11.97 17.30 16.21
N LEU A 413 11.52 16.24 16.89
CA LEU A 413 10.88 15.09 16.24
C LEU A 413 9.40 15.40 15.99
N ARG A 414 8.98 15.41 14.71
CA ARG A 414 7.57 15.46 14.31
C ARG A 414 6.89 14.13 14.58
N GLY A 415 5.66 14.15 15.08
CA GLY A 415 4.85 12.95 15.31
C GLY A 415 3.37 13.28 15.44
N VAL A 416 2.56 12.25 15.62
CA VAL A 416 1.14 12.36 15.95
C VAL A 416 0.98 12.31 17.47
N PHE A 417 0.22 13.24 18.04
CA PHE A 417 0.04 13.35 19.48
C PHE A 417 -1.42 13.56 19.84
N LEU A 418 -1.80 13.10 21.02
CA LEU A 418 -3.15 13.27 21.53
C LEU A 418 -3.47 14.71 21.93
N THR A 419 -4.68 15.14 21.62
CA THR A 419 -5.26 16.43 22.05
C THR A 419 -6.08 16.32 23.34
N ARG A 420 -6.41 15.09 23.76
CA ARG A 420 -7.00 14.77 25.08
C ARG A 420 -6.65 13.34 25.49
N ALA A 421 -6.88 13.00 26.75
CA ALA A 421 -6.78 11.61 27.20
C ALA A 421 -7.79 10.70 26.47
N VAL A 422 -7.39 9.45 26.25
CA VAL A 422 -8.20 8.40 25.58
C VAL A 422 -8.11 7.06 26.32
N LYS A 423 -9.12 6.22 26.16
CA LYS A 423 -9.14 4.86 26.72
C LYS A 423 -8.58 3.83 25.76
N ALA A 424 -8.13 2.69 26.29
CA ALA A 424 -7.74 1.54 25.48
C ALA A 424 -8.87 1.13 24.51
N GLY A 425 -8.54 0.89 23.25
CA GLY A 425 -9.48 0.53 22.18
C GLY A 425 -10.24 1.70 21.54
N GLU A 426 -10.11 2.91 22.07
CA GLU A 426 -10.73 4.10 21.48
C GLU A 426 -10.16 4.37 20.08
N LEU A 427 -11.04 4.71 19.13
CA LEU A 427 -10.67 5.00 17.75
C LEU A 427 -9.90 6.32 17.68
N LEU A 428 -8.70 6.27 17.10
CA LEU A 428 -7.85 7.45 16.94
C LEU A 428 -7.88 7.97 15.50
N VAL A 429 -7.75 7.07 14.54
CA VAL A 429 -7.74 7.39 13.11
C VAL A 429 -8.39 6.26 12.34
N LEU A 430 -9.23 6.59 11.37
CA LEU A 430 -9.53 5.72 10.23
C LEU A 430 -9.11 6.48 8.98
N SER A 431 -8.17 5.92 8.21
CA SER A 431 -7.61 6.57 7.03
C SER A 431 -7.91 5.75 5.79
N LYS A 432 -8.49 6.40 4.78
CA LYS A 432 -8.37 5.94 3.41
C LYS A 432 -6.94 6.12 2.91
N PRO A 433 -6.50 5.31 1.94
CA PRO A 433 -5.19 5.51 1.34
C PRO A 433 -5.21 6.72 0.40
N ILE A 434 -4.08 7.42 0.33
CA ILE A 434 -3.76 8.34 -0.76
C ILE A 434 -3.64 7.54 -2.07
N ALA A 435 -2.91 6.42 -1.99
CA ALA A 435 -2.70 5.46 -3.06
C ALA A 435 -2.62 4.04 -2.47
N SER A 436 -3.26 3.07 -3.10
CA SER A 436 -3.18 1.63 -2.77
C SER A 436 -3.05 0.83 -4.07
N CYS A 437 -2.17 -0.19 -4.07
CA CYS A 437 -1.95 -1.03 -5.24
C CYS A 437 -2.05 -2.51 -4.86
N PHE A 438 -2.93 -3.23 -5.56
CA PHE A 438 -3.12 -4.67 -5.42
C PHE A 438 -2.76 -5.37 -6.73
N THR A 439 -2.33 -6.64 -6.62
CA THR A 439 -1.96 -7.45 -7.79
C THR A 439 -3.14 -7.64 -8.75
N GLU A 440 -4.33 -7.75 -8.17
CA GLU A 440 -5.62 -7.95 -8.82
C GLU A 440 -6.08 -6.73 -9.62
N ASP A 441 -5.46 -5.56 -9.41
CA ASP A 441 -5.71 -4.38 -10.24
C ASP A 441 -5.18 -4.61 -11.68
N ASN A 442 -4.24 -5.55 -11.87
CA ASN A 442 -3.62 -5.85 -13.15
C ASN A 442 -3.56 -7.36 -13.43
N PRO A 443 -4.71 -8.03 -13.63
CA PRO A 443 -4.79 -9.49 -13.74
C PRO A 443 -4.03 -10.03 -14.96
N ASN A 444 -3.88 -9.22 -16.02
CA ASN A 444 -3.16 -9.59 -17.23
C ASN A 444 -1.63 -9.65 -17.01
N MET A 445 -1.11 -9.06 -15.93
CA MET A 445 0.32 -9.04 -15.61
C MET A 445 0.72 -10.07 -14.55
N ALA A 446 -0.18 -10.98 -14.15
CA ALA A 446 0.08 -12.00 -13.12
C ALA A 446 1.24 -12.96 -13.45
N ARG A 447 1.65 -13.06 -14.73
CA ARG A 447 2.78 -13.89 -15.19
C ARG A 447 4.07 -13.11 -15.44
N GLU A 448 4.05 -11.79 -15.21
CA GLU A 448 5.23 -10.94 -15.34
C GLU A 448 6.15 -11.11 -14.12
N THR A 449 7.45 -11.25 -14.37
CA THR A 449 8.49 -11.11 -13.35
C THR A 449 8.98 -9.66 -13.35
N PHE A 450 8.50 -8.85 -12.42
CA PHE A 450 8.88 -7.45 -12.28
C PHE A 450 9.82 -7.26 -11.08
N ILE A 451 10.99 -6.68 -11.32
CA ILE A 451 12.01 -6.44 -10.29
C ILE A 451 12.27 -4.94 -10.19
N ALA A 452 11.96 -4.34 -9.04
CA ALA A 452 12.27 -2.95 -8.74
C ALA A 452 13.46 -2.87 -7.78
N HIS A 453 14.63 -2.45 -8.25
CA HIS A 453 15.77 -2.19 -7.37
C HIS A 453 15.59 -0.86 -6.66
N ASN A 454 15.27 -0.90 -5.36
CA ASN A 454 15.09 0.30 -4.56
C ASN A 454 16.40 0.70 -3.89
N LEU A 455 17.09 1.68 -4.47
CA LEU A 455 18.39 2.17 -4.02
C LEU A 455 18.28 3.09 -2.79
N LEU A 456 17.08 3.61 -2.48
CA LEU A 456 16.85 4.44 -1.29
C LEU A 456 16.85 3.58 -0.02
N THR A 457 16.24 2.41 -0.09
CA THR A 457 16.07 1.49 1.06
C THR A 457 16.98 0.27 1.02
N ASN A 458 17.70 0.07 -0.09
CA ASN A 458 18.50 -1.13 -0.37
C ASN A 458 17.67 -2.42 -0.29
N VAL A 459 16.47 -2.40 -0.88
CA VAL A 459 15.53 -3.53 -0.94
C VAL A 459 15.11 -3.77 -2.40
N ILE A 460 14.69 -4.99 -2.69
CA ILE A 460 14.10 -5.34 -3.98
C ILE A 460 12.60 -5.33 -3.82
N GLY A 461 11.95 -4.44 -4.57
CA GLY A 461 10.51 -4.30 -4.66
C GLY A 461 9.92 -5.09 -5.82
N SER A 462 8.60 -5.18 -5.76
CA SER A 462 7.70 -5.75 -6.75
C SER A 462 7.23 -4.71 -7.78
N ARG A 463 6.36 -5.13 -8.70
CA ARG A 463 5.59 -4.23 -9.56
C ARG A 463 4.78 -3.23 -8.75
N ASN A 464 4.13 -3.68 -7.68
CA ASN A 464 3.22 -2.85 -6.91
C ASN A 464 3.98 -1.73 -6.17
N ASP A 465 5.21 -1.98 -5.73
CA ASP A 465 6.10 -0.98 -5.13
C ASP A 465 6.49 0.13 -6.12
N TYR A 466 6.55 -0.17 -7.42
CA TYR A 466 6.75 0.83 -8.46
C TYR A 466 5.43 1.52 -8.83
N ALA A 467 4.36 0.75 -9.02
CA ALA A 467 3.05 1.27 -9.45
C ALA A 467 2.45 2.27 -8.46
N ILE A 468 2.67 2.11 -7.15
CA ILE A 468 2.18 3.07 -6.15
C ILE A 468 2.79 4.48 -6.33
N ILE A 469 4.01 4.59 -6.89
CA ILE A 469 4.64 5.88 -7.22
C ILE A 469 3.82 6.57 -8.32
N ASP A 470 3.52 5.85 -9.40
CA ASP A 470 2.74 6.34 -10.53
C ASP A 470 1.30 6.73 -10.12
N ILE A 471 0.67 5.91 -9.27
CA ILE A 471 -0.65 6.21 -8.72
C ILE A 471 -0.59 7.48 -7.85
N THR A 472 0.45 7.63 -7.02
CA THR A 472 0.61 8.82 -6.17
C THR A 472 0.75 10.09 -7.03
N ILE A 473 1.53 10.03 -8.12
CA ILE A 473 1.68 11.15 -9.07
C ILE A 473 0.36 11.45 -9.76
N GLN A 474 -0.36 10.42 -10.22
CA GLN A 474 -1.67 10.58 -10.84
C GLN A 474 -2.67 11.28 -9.91
N ARG A 475 -2.69 10.92 -8.62
CA ARG A 475 -3.59 11.51 -7.63
C ARG A 475 -3.24 12.97 -7.34
N MET A 476 -1.95 13.30 -7.29
CA MET A 476 -1.46 14.66 -7.10
C MET A 476 -1.66 15.55 -8.33
N TRP A 477 -1.84 14.96 -9.52
CA TRP A 477 -1.88 15.68 -10.80
C TRP A 477 -2.86 16.87 -10.83
N ASP A 478 -4.03 16.70 -10.21
CA ASP A 478 -5.14 17.67 -10.20
C ASP A 478 -5.40 18.30 -8.81
N ASP A 479 -4.63 17.87 -7.79
CA ASP A 479 -4.85 18.25 -6.39
C ASP A 479 -3.58 18.87 -5.76
N PRO A 480 -3.46 20.21 -5.76
CA PRO A 480 -2.36 20.89 -5.11
C PRO A 480 -2.41 20.81 -3.57
N ASN A 481 -3.56 20.46 -2.97
CA ASN A 481 -3.63 20.23 -1.54
C ASN A 481 -2.95 18.91 -1.18
N LEU A 482 -3.18 17.85 -1.96
CA LEU A 482 -2.45 16.60 -1.81
C LEU A 482 -0.93 16.81 -1.98
N ALA A 483 -0.50 17.60 -2.97
CA ALA A 483 0.91 17.94 -3.13
C ALA A 483 1.51 18.58 -1.86
N ARG A 484 0.78 19.51 -1.23
CA ARG A 484 1.20 20.16 0.02
C ARG A 484 1.27 19.16 1.19
N THR A 485 0.29 18.26 1.28
CA THR A 485 0.28 17.19 2.28
C THR A 485 1.50 16.28 2.12
N LEU A 486 1.80 15.81 0.90
CA LEU A 486 2.97 14.98 0.60
C LEU A 486 4.29 15.73 0.93
N GLN A 487 4.37 17.04 0.67
CA GLN A 487 5.53 17.86 1.02
C GLN A 487 5.81 17.92 2.53
N SER A 488 4.79 17.73 3.38
CA SER A 488 4.93 17.73 4.83
C SER A 488 5.35 16.35 5.40
N MET A 489 5.27 15.28 4.61
CA MET A 489 5.65 13.93 5.03
C MET A 489 7.17 13.70 4.99
N HIS A 490 7.66 12.73 5.78
CA HIS A 490 9.08 12.43 5.82
C HIS A 490 9.51 11.63 4.60
N ALA A 491 10.42 12.20 3.80
CA ALA A 491 10.97 11.58 2.59
C ALA A 491 12.49 11.32 2.71
N GLY A 492 12.99 11.14 3.94
CA GLY A 492 14.42 11.07 4.23
C GLY A 492 15.03 12.43 4.60
N ASP A 493 16.21 12.38 5.24
CA ASP A 493 16.84 13.56 5.86
C ASP A 493 17.32 14.61 4.84
N SER A 494 17.58 14.20 3.60
CA SER A 494 18.00 15.10 2.52
C SER A 494 16.86 15.91 1.90
N LEU A 495 15.60 15.57 2.23
CA LEU A 495 14.42 16.14 1.61
C LEU A 495 13.57 16.87 2.67
N PRO A 496 13.76 18.20 2.85
CA PRO A 496 13.13 18.96 3.93
C PRO A 496 11.61 18.94 3.81
N THR A 497 10.93 19.02 4.95
CA THR A 497 9.47 18.95 5.05
C THR A 497 8.86 20.29 5.41
N THR A 498 7.65 20.57 4.92
CA THR A 498 6.86 21.73 5.35
C THR A 498 5.99 21.41 6.57
N GLU A 499 5.34 22.44 7.12
CA GLU A 499 4.30 22.26 8.13
C GLU A 499 3.10 21.51 7.54
N TYR A 500 2.52 20.61 8.35
CA TYR A 500 1.30 19.89 7.97
C TYR A 500 0.08 20.77 8.19
N ASN A 501 -0.71 20.98 7.14
CA ASN A 501 -1.99 21.69 7.22
C ASN A 501 -3.09 20.81 6.63
N PRO A 502 -4.01 20.28 7.48
CA PRO A 502 -5.08 19.41 7.02
C PRO A 502 -6.23 20.17 6.32
N THR A 503 -6.25 21.50 6.35
CA THR A 503 -7.33 22.30 5.77
C THR A 503 -7.10 22.48 4.27
N PRO A 504 -7.97 21.93 3.40
CA PRO A 504 -7.83 22.10 1.97
C PRO A 504 -8.15 23.56 1.57
N SER A 505 -7.36 24.09 0.65
CA SER A 505 -7.61 25.39 0.02
C SER A 505 -8.29 25.19 -1.34
N PRO A 506 -9.14 26.13 -1.80
CA PRO A 506 -9.67 26.09 -3.17
C PRO A 506 -8.53 26.02 -4.20
N ALA A 507 -8.67 25.17 -5.20
CA ALA A 507 -7.68 24.94 -6.24
C ALA A 507 -8.29 25.21 -7.62
N PRO A 508 -7.57 25.90 -8.53
CA PRO A 508 -8.03 26.06 -9.90
C PRO A 508 -8.07 24.69 -10.63
N PRO A 509 -8.86 24.55 -11.71
CA PRO A 509 -8.84 23.35 -12.53
C PRO A 509 -7.52 23.25 -13.31
N LEU A 510 -7.24 22.07 -13.85
CA LEU A 510 -6.14 21.87 -14.79
C LEU A 510 -6.32 22.78 -16.02
N SER A 511 -5.23 23.45 -16.43
CA SER A 511 -5.19 24.18 -17.70
C SER A 511 -5.25 23.24 -18.90
N HIS A 512 -4.60 22.08 -18.78
CA HIS A 512 -4.60 21.02 -19.78
C HIS A 512 -4.30 19.66 -19.10
N PRO A 513 -4.89 18.53 -19.52
CA PRO A 513 -4.63 17.21 -18.93
C PRO A 513 -3.17 16.73 -19.01
N ARG A 514 -2.34 17.34 -19.87
CA ARG A 514 -0.89 17.06 -19.97
C ARG A 514 -0.03 17.88 -19.01
N VAL A 515 -0.61 18.84 -18.30
CA VAL A 515 0.12 19.77 -17.43
C VAL A 515 -0.32 19.52 -15.99
N PRO A 516 0.55 19.03 -15.10
CA PRO A 516 0.19 18.84 -13.69
C PRO A 516 -0.06 20.21 -13.02
N CYS A 517 -0.85 20.24 -11.95
CA CYS A 517 -1.13 21.47 -11.21
C CYS A 517 0.09 22.05 -10.47
N VAL A 518 1.14 21.25 -10.27
CA VAL A 518 2.40 21.60 -9.60
C VAL A 518 3.59 20.90 -10.27
N ASP A 519 4.80 21.42 -10.07
CA ASP A 519 6.03 20.68 -10.40
C ASP A 519 6.13 19.40 -9.53
N ILE A 520 6.55 18.29 -10.15
CA ILE A 520 6.59 16.96 -9.53
C ILE A 520 8.02 16.66 -9.07
N ASP A 521 8.25 16.73 -7.76
CA ASP A 521 9.49 16.25 -7.13
C ASP A 521 9.48 14.71 -7.04
N ILE A 522 9.90 14.06 -8.13
CA ILE A 522 9.90 12.60 -8.23
C ILE A 522 10.80 11.95 -7.15
N SER A 523 11.95 12.55 -6.81
CA SER A 523 12.82 12.06 -5.74
C SER A 523 12.08 11.98 -4.40
N ARG A 524 11.24 12.98 -4.11
CA ARG A 524 10.36 12.96 -2.95
C ARG A 524 9.30 11.87 -3.04
N ILE A 525 8.58 11.76 -4.16
CA ILE A 525 7.50 10.76 -4.26
C ILE A 525 8.06 9.33 -4.13
N GLU A 526 9.17 9.02 -4.81
CA GLU A 526 9.87 7.73 -4.66
C GLU A 526 10.23 7.45 -3.19
N ALA A 527 10.82 8.43 -2.50
CA ALA A 527 11.20 8.29 -1.10
C ALA A 527 9.98 8.16 -0.17
N LEU A 528 8.91 8.92 -0.40
CA LEU A 528 7.66 8.82 0.36
C LEU A 528 7.07 7.42 0.26
N CYS A 529 6.89 6.91 -0.95
CA CYS A 529 6.40 5.55 -1.18
C CYS A 529 7.33 4.50 -0.56
N SER A 530 8.65 4.68 -0.64
CA SER A 530 9.62 3.72 -0.09
C SER A 530 9.66 3.68 1.44
N LEU A 531 9.45 4.81 2.11
CA LEU A 531 9.64 4.97 3.55
C LEU A 531 8.33 4.91 4.34
N ASN A 532 7.19 5.22 3.72
CA ASN A 532 5.90 5.41 4.38
C ASN A 532 4.79 4.47 3.90
N SER A 533 5.03 3.61 2.89
CA SER A 533 4.01 2.64 2.47
C SER A 533 3.86 1.52 3.49
N PHE A 534 2.61 1.10 3.68
CA PHE A 534 2.21 -0.04 4.49
C PHE A 534 1.78 -1.18 3.58
N ASP A 535 2.07 -2.42 3.97
CA ASP A 535 1.56 -3.60 3.27
C ASP A 535 0.16 -3.97 3.80
N THR A 536 -0.82 -3.97 2.90
CA THR A 536 -2.24 -4.20 3.22
C THR A 536 -2.64 -5.68 3.15
N VAL A 537 -1.86 -6.50 2.43
CA VAL A 537 -2.12 -7.93 2.22
C VAL A 537 -1.11 -8.74 3.03
N GLY A 538 -1.60 -9.70 3.81
CA GLY A 538 -0.90 -10.26 4.98
C GLY A 538 -1.75 -10.22 6.25
N GLY A 539 -3.00 -9.75 6.13
CA GLY A 539 -4.03 -9.85 7.16
C GLY A 539 -3.68 -9.06 8.40
N GLY A 540 -3.63 -7.72 8.32
CA GLY A 540 -3.61 -6.87 9.53
C GLY A 540 -2.38 -6.98 10.44
N ASP A 541 -1.48 -7.94 10.23
CA ASP A 541 -0.62 -8.47 11.27
C ASP A 541 0.82 -8.55 10.79
N LEU A 542 1.66 -7.69 11.37
CA LEU A 542 3.06 -8.07 11.54
C LEU A 542 3.16 -9.43 12.27
N GLU A 543 2.18 -9.80 13.11
CA GLU A 543 2.15 -10.98 13.98
C GLU A 543 1.99 -12.33 13.26
N ARG A 544 1.63 -12.32 11.97
CA ARG A 544 1.68 -13.52 11.15
C ARG A 544 3.13 -13.75 10.74
N GLY A 545 3.83 -14.59 11.51
CA GLY A 545 4.95 -15.37 10.94
C GLY A 545 4.50 -16.04 9.63
N PRO A 546 5.43 -16.42 8.74
CA PRO A 546 5.13 -16.77 7.35
C PRO A 546 4.00 -17.81 7.29
N VAL A 547 2.81 -17.35 6.91
CA VAL A 547 1.67 -18.23 6.70
C VAL A 547 2.01 -19.05 5.47
N THR A 548 1.97 -20.35 5.67
CA THR A 548 2.22 -21.39 4.69
C THR A 548 1.49 -21.16 3.36
N ASN A 549 2.26 -21.16 2.27
CA ASN A 549 1.87 -21.65 0.94
C ASN A 549 0.72 -20.99 0.17
N THR A 550 0.43 -19.70 0.37
CA THR A 550 -0.26 -18.92 -0.69
C THR A 550 0.49 -17.62 -0.96
N ILE A 551 0.86 -17.46 -2.22
CA ILE A 551 1.59 -16.33 -2.81
C ILE A 551 0.76 -15.05 -2.57
N LEU A 552 1.12 -14.24 -1.58
CA LEU A 552 0.61 -12.88 -1.48
C LEU A 552 1.76 -11.95 -1.85
N GLN A 553 1.66 -11.37 -3.05
CA GLN A 553 2.52 -10.25 -3.42
C GLN A 553 2.19 -9.05 -2.51
N PRO A 554 3.19 -8.21 -2.17
CA PRO A 554 2.96 -7.05 -1.32
C PRO A 554 1.90 -6.13 -1.96
N ALA A 555 1.02 -5.58 -1.13
CA ALA A 555 -0.01 -4.64 -1.52
C ALA A 555 0.24 -3.29 -0.83
N PRO A 556 1.21 -2.50 -1.33
CA PRO A 556 1.59 -1.24 -0.72
C PRO A 556 0.43 -0.24 -0.76
N ALA A 557 0.31 0.52 0.32
CA ALA A 557 -0.59 1.66 0.42
C ALA A 557 0.05 2.80 1.22
N LEU A 558 -0.11 4.02 0.71
CA LEU A 558 0.34 5.26 1.32
C LEU A 558 -0.86 5.97 1.96
N TYR A 559 -0.71 6.48 3.17
CA TYR A 559 -1.78 7.12 3.94
C TYR A 559 -1.37 8.53 4.38
N ASP A 560 -2.33 9.34 4.81
CA ASP A 560 -2.04 10.68 5.35
C ASP A 560 -1.53 10.62 6.81
N LEU A 561 -2.42 10.81 7.79
CA LEU A 561 -2.07 10.82 9.22
C LEU A 561 -1.22 9.63 9.70
N PRO A 562 -1.47 8.36 9.29
CA PRO A 562 -0.66 7.23 9.70
C PRO A 562 0.83 7.35 9.34
N SER A 563 1.18 8.05 8.25
CA SER A 563 2.56 8.27 7.82
C SER A 563 3.32 9.30 8.68
N PHE A 564 2.63 9.99 9.59
CA PHE A 564 3.26 10.85 10.61
C PHE A 564 3.53 10.14 11.94
N CYS A 565 3.02 8.92 12.14
CA CYS A 565 3.21 8.19 13.38
C CYS A 565 4.62 7.60 13.48
N ASN A 566 5.37 7.95 14.54
CA ASN A 566 6.71 7.42 14.77
C ASN A 566 6.70 5.96 15.25
N HIS A 567 7.88 5.35 15.20
CA HIS A 567 8.06 3.97 15.62
C HIS A 567 8.22 3.77 17.14
N SER A 568 7.54 2.76 17.68
CA SER A 568 7.92 2.08 18.93
C SER A 568 7.73 0.56 18.79
N CYS A 569 8.66 -0.25 19.30
CA CYS A 569 8.48 -1.71 19.36
C CYS A 569 7.43 -2.13 20.41
N ILE A 570 7.03 -1.20 21.29
CA ILE A 570 5.89 -1.33 22.21
C ILE A 570 4.97 -0.14 21.92
N PRO A 571 4.15 -0.21 20.86
CA PRO A 571 3.43 0.95 20.34
C PRO A 571 2.31 1.41 21.26
N SER A 572 1.96 2.70 21.17
CA SER A 572 0.81 3.29 21.88
C SER A 572 -0.50 3.15 21.10
N ALA A 573 -0.45 2.72 19.83
CA ALA A 573 -1.63 2.39 19.05
C ALA A 573 -1.52 1.04 18.34
N ASN A 574 -2.65 0.33 18.31
CA ASN A 574 -2.88 -0.84 17.48
C ASN A 574 -3.21 -0.38 16.06
N ARG A 575 -2.72 -1.12 15.05
CA ARG A 575 -3.17 -0.95 13.67
C ARG A 575 -3.93 -2.17 13.17
N TYR A 576 -4.90 -1.93 12.30
CA TYR A 576 -5.63 -2.95 11.57
C TYR A 576 -5.97 -2.49 10.16
N PHE A 577 -6.12 -3.43 9.23
CA PHE A 577 -6.54 -3.17 7.86
C PHE A 577 -7.88 -3.81 7.56
N PHE A 578 -8.80 -3.03 6.97
CA PHE A 578 -10.01 -3.52 6.33
C PHE A 578 -9.93 -3.23 4.84
N GLY A 579 -9.50 -4.22 4.04
CA GLY A 579 -9.10 -3.96 2.66
C GLY A 579 -7.92 -3.00 2.64
N ASP A 580 -8.04 -1.87 1.93
CA ASP A 580 -7.05 -0.79 1.94
C ASP A 580 -7.28 0.29 3.00
N ILE A 581 -8.24 0.13 3.91
CA ILE A 581 -8.50 1.08 4.99
C ILE A 581 -7.60 0.78 6.18
N LEU A 582 -6.89 1.79 6.68
CA LEU A 582 -6.06 1.68 7.88
C LEU A 582 -6.79 2.25 9.09
N VAL A 583 -6.90 1.45 10.15
CA VAL A 583 -7.53 1.81 11.43
C VAL A 583 -6.49 1.84 12.53
N LEU A 584 -6.48 2.93 13.31
CA LEU A 584 -5.66 3.09 14.51
C LEU A 584 -6.53 3.19 15.76
N ARG A 585 -6.27 2.34 16.75
CA ARG A 585 -6.92 2.38 18.08
C ARG A 585 -5.88 2.47 19.18
N ALA A 586 -6.19 3.14 20.28
CA ALA A 586 -5.26 3.23 21.41
C ALA A 586 -4.96 1.84 21.99
N SER A 587 -3.69 1.46 22.15
CA SER A 587 -3.31 0.14 22.68
C SER A 587 -3.53 0.04 24.19
N ARG A 588 -3.56 1.19 24.89
CA ARG A 588 -3.77 1.33 26.33
C ARG A 588 -4.45 2.67 26.63
N ASN A 589 -4.73 2.94 27.90
CA ASN A 589 -5.06 4.30 28.32
C ASN A 589 -3.88 5.23 28.05
N LEU A 590 -4.13 6.35 27.36
CA LEU A 590 -3.12 7.35 27.01
C LEU A 590 -3.55 8.71 27.54
N LYS A 591 -2.59 9.49 28.04
CA LYS A 591 -2.81 10.86 28.53
C LYS A 591 -2.79 11.86 27.37
N GLU A 592 -3.36 13.03 27.61
CA GLU A 592 -3.21 14.17 26.71
C GLU A 592 -1.73 14.47 26.44
N GLY A 593 -1.40 14.77 25.19
CA GLY A 593 -0.04 15.09 24.77
C GLY A 593 0.89 13.88 24.66
N GLU A 594 0.46 12.65 25.00
CA GLU A 594 1.22 11.44 24.66
C GLU A 594 1.28 11.24 23.14
N GLU A 595 2.39 10.68 22.68
CA GLU A 595 2.63 10.38 21.27
C GLU A 595 1.92 9.09 20.85
N VAL A 596 1.29 9.13 19.68
CA VAL A 596 0.72 7.98 18.99
C VAL A 596 1.83 7.37 18.13
N THR A 597 2.23 6.14 18.49
CA THR A 597 3.33 5.41 17.86
C THR A 597 2.85 4.08 17.32
N LEU A 598 3.47 3.64 16.23
CA LEU A 598 3.20 2.36 15.56
C LEU A 598 4.44 1.46 15.59
N ASN A 599 4.26 0.15 15.46
CA ASN A 599 5.36 -0.77 15.27
C ASN A 599 5.67 -0.90 13.77
N TYR A 600 6.88 -0.54 13.30
CA TYR A 600 7.23 -0.63 11.88
C TYR A 600 7.68 -2.05 11.50
N CYS A 601 8.07 -2.84 12.49
CA CYS A 601 8.44 -4.23 12.35
C CYS A 601 7.85 -5.05 13.49
N LEU A 602 7.92 -6.37 13.33
CA LEU A 602 7.58 -7.33 14.35
C LEU A 602 8.41 -7.11 15.62
N SER A 603 7.73 -7.01 16.77
CA SER A 603 8.39 -6.88 18.08
C SER A 603 9.06 -8.19 18.52
N THR A 604 8.74 -9.31 17.89
CA THR A 604 9.35 -10.62 18.13
C THR A 604 10.61 -10.88 17.31
N LEU A 605 10.97 -9.98 16.39
CA LEU A 605 12.26 -10.06 15.73
C LEU A 605 13.40 -9.87 16.74
N PRO A 606 14.50 -10.62 16.60
CA PRO A 606 15.73 -10.38 17.35
C PRO A 606 16.15 -8.92 17.29
N TYR A 607 16.76 -8.44 18.38
CA TYR A 607 17.16 -7.04 18.49
C TYR A 607 18.05 -6.59 17.32
N GLN A 608 19.00 -7.43 16.90
CA GLN A 608 19.94 -7.08 15.84
C GLN A 608 19.21 -6.85 14.51
N GLU A 609 18.29 -7.75 14.13
CA GLU A 609 17.47 -7.59 12.93
C GLU A 609 16.63 -6.32 12.95
N ARG A 610 16.00 -6.00 14.10
CA ARG A 610 15.24 -4.74 14.24
C ARG A 610 16.15 -3.53 14.12
N ALA A 611 17.29 -3.53 14.81
CA ALA A 611 18.25 -2.43 14.79
C ALA A 611 18.80 -2.20 13.37
N ASP A 612 19.12 -3.28 12.65
CA ASP A 612 19.59 -3.21 11.26
C ASP A 612 18.49 -2.71 10.33
N LEU A 613 17.24 -3.13 10.51
CA LEU A 613 16.12 -2.61 9.73
C LEU A 613 15.95 -1.10 9.92
N PHE A 614 15.94 -0.60 11.16
CA PHE A 614 15.82 0.84 11.44
C PHE A 614 17.00 1.64 10.90
N LYS A 615 18.22 1.12 11.07
CA LYS A 615 19.44 1.76 10.58
C LYS A 615 19.50 1.77 9.05
N ASN A 616 19.13 0.68 8.40
CA ASN A 616 19.30 0.52 6.95
C ASN A 616 18.15 1.18 6.17
N LYS A 617 16.89 1.02 6.59
CA LYS A 617 15.73 1.55 5.88
C LYS A 617 15.40 3.00 6.26
N TRP A 618 15.30 3.31 7.56
CA TRP A 618 14.84 4.62 8.05
C TRP A 618 15.93 5.49 8.69
N LYS A 619 17.18 5.02 8.71
CA LYS A 619 18.38 5.74 9.20
C LYS A 619 18.29 6.24 10.65
N PHE A 620 17.54 5.59 11.54
CA PHE A 620 17.45 5.96 12.96
C PHE A 620 17.75 4.80 13.92
N VAL A 621 18.06 5.14 15.17
CA VAL A 621 18.19 4.18 16.27
C VAL A 621 16.97 4.27 17.18
N CYS A 622 16.22 3.17 17.28
CA CYS A 622 15.03 3.12 18.13
C CYS A 622 15.39 3.20 19.63
N LYS A 623 14.75 4.14 20.34
CA LYS A 623 14.92 4.41 21.77
C LYS A 623 13.69 4.04 22.61
N CYS A 624 12.85 3.13 22.11
CA CYS A 624 11.74 2.62 22.92
C CYS A 624 12.27 1.69 24.05
N ASN A 625 11.44 1.50 25.07
CA ASN A 625 11.80 0.69 26.25
C ASN A 625 12.31 -0.72 25.88
N LEU A 626 11.72 -1.37 24.87
CA LEU A 626 12.19 -2.69 24.42
C LEU A 626 13.62 -2.64 23.89
N CYS A 627 13.92 -1.69 23.00
CA CYS A 627 15.25 -1.54 22.42
C CYS A 627 16.30 -1.13 23.46
N GLU A 628 15.92 -0.28 24.43
CA GLU A 628 16.83 0.08 25.54
C GLU A 628 17.12 -1.13 26.42
N ALA A 629 16.09 -1.92 26.77
CA ALA A 629 16.27 -3.14 27.54
C ALA A 629 17.09 -4.20 26.79
N ASP A 630 16.87 -4.38 25.48
CA ASP A 630 17.67 -5.32 24.69
C ASP A 630 19.13 -4.89 24.57
N ARG A 631 19.43 -3.59 24.51
CA ARG A 631 20.80 -3.07 24.53
C ARG A 631 21.49 -3.28 25.88
N ALA A 632 20.74 -3.18 26.98
CA ALA A 632 21.25 -3.40 28.33
C ALA A 632 21.58 -4.88 28.61
N ASP A 633 20.93 -5.82 27.92
CA ASP A 633 21.28 -7.23 27.98
C ASP A 633 22.66 -7.52 27.34
N THR A 634 23.25 -8.65 27.70
CA THR A 634 24.50 -9.11 27.08
C THR A 634 24.24 -9.63 25.66
N GLN A 635 25.29 -9.63 24.83
CA GLN A 635 25.21 -10.21 23.48
C GLN A 635 24.80 -11.70 23.54
N ALA A 636 25.37 -12.47 24.47
CA ALA A 636 25.04 -13.89 24.65
C ALA A 636 23.55 -14.13 24.95
N GLU A 637 22.93 -13.28 25.76
CA GLU A 637 21.48 -13.34 26.05
C GLU A 637 20.63 -13.03 24.81
N ARG A 638 21.03 -12.02 24.02
CA ARG A 638 20.35 -11.71 22.75
C ARG A 638 20.48 -12.84 21.74
N ASP A 639 21.68 -13.39 21.59
CA ASP A 639 21.96 -14.48 20.65
C ASP A 639 21.24 -15.76 21.04
N ALA A 640 21.14 -16.07 22.34
CA ALA A 640 20.36 -17.20 22.81
C ALA A 640 18.88 -17.09 22.40
N ARG A 641 18.27 -15.91 22.54
CA ARG A 641 16.89 -15.67 22.08
C ARG A 641 16.75 -15.80 20.57
N ALA A 642 17.70 -15.26 19.80
CA ALA A 642 17.70 -15.37 18.34
C ALA A 642 17.80 -16.83 17.88
N ARG A 643 18.78 -17.58 18.40
CA ARG A 643 19.00 -19.00 18.06
C ARG A 643 17.76 -19.85 18.34
N ILE A 644 17.13 -19.69 19.49
CA ILE A 644 15.94 -20.49 19.86
C ILE A 644 14.77 -20.21 18.91
N ARG A 645 14.65 -18.98 18.42
CA ARG A 645 13.62 -18.60 17.44
C ARG A 645 13.84 -19.26 16.08
N GLU A 646 15.09 -19.34 15.64
CA GLU A 646 15.49 -19.96 14.36
C GLU A 646 15.43 -21.49 14.37
N MET A 647 15.44 -22.11 15.55
CA MET A 647 15.34 -23.57 15.66
C MET A 647 14.00 -24.09 15.11
N PRO A 648 13.98 -25.26 14.44
CA PRO A 648 12.76 -25.95 14.08
C PRO A 648 11.86 -26.14 15.30
N ASP A 649 10.54 -26.28 15.10
CA ASP A 649 9.62 -26.51 16.20
C ASP A 649 10.05 -27.73 17.05
N ALA A 650 9.88 -27.60 18.36
CA ALA A 650 10.25 -28.65 19.29
C ALA A 650 9.50 -29.94 18.97
N ASN A 651 10.20 -31.07 19.01
CA ASN A 651 9.63 -32.37 18.68
C ASN A 651 8.93 -33.04 19.89
N SER A 652 9.14 -32.50 21.09
CA SER A 652 8.63 -33.03 22.35
C SER A 652 8.35 -31.92 23.35
N VAL A 653 7.47 -32.20 24.32
CA VAL A 653 7.19 -31.31 25.46
C VAL A 653 8.48 -31.03 26.26
N SER A 654 9.32 -32.04 26.47
CA SER A 654 10.58 -31.88 27.22
C SER A 654 11.52 -30.88 26.54
N GLU A 655 11.64 -30.96 25.21
CA GLU A 655 12.43 -29.99 24.45
C GLU A 655 11.82 -28.59 24.53
N ALA A 656 10.50 -28.45 24.33
CA ALA A 656 9.82 -27.16 24.42
C ALA A 656 10.00 -26.50 25.80
N ARG A 657 9.90 -27.28 26.88
CA ARG A 657 10.16 -26.83 28.25
C ARG A 657 11.59 -26.33 28.44
N ARG A 658 12.57 -27.09 27.94
CA ARG A 658 13.99 -26.69 28.00
C ARG A 658 14.19 -25.34 27.30
N ARG A 659 13.60 -25.16 26.12
CA ARG A 659 13.68 -23.89 25.37
C ARG A 659 13.03 -22.74 26.14
N VAL A 660 11.89 -22.94 26.78
CA VAL A 660 11.27 -21.91 27.66
C VAL A 660 12.21 -21.52 28.80
N ILE A 661 12.82 -22.50 29.48
CA ILE A 661 13.78 -22.24 30.58
C ILE A 661 14.98 -21.44 30.07
N GLU A 662 15.52 -21.82 28.92
CA GLU A 662 16.64 -21.14 28.28
C GLU A 662 16.28 -19.70 27.87
N VAL A 663 15.14 -19.46 27.22
CA VAL A 663 14.69 -18.10 26.90
C VAL A 663 14.46 -17.29 28.17
N ARG A 664 13.81 -17.88 29.19
CA ARG A 664 13.50 -17.20 30.45
C ARG A 664 14.76 -16.75 31.19
N SER A 665 15.82 -17.57 31.19
CA SER A 665 17.08 -17.23 31.85
C SER A 665 17.77 -16.01 31.22
N THR A 666 17.47 -15.69 29.97
CA THR A 666 17.99 -14.47 29.30
C THR A 666 17.32 -13.17 29.74
N TYR A 667 16.19 -13.23 30.45
CA TYR A 667 15.45 -12.04 30.88
C TYR A 667 15.69 -11.74 32.35
N ARG A 668 16.78 -11.03 32.64
CA ARG A 668 17.09 -10.55 34.00
C ARG A 668 16.11 -9.45 34.44
N ASP A 669 15.92 -9.35 35.76
CA ASP A 669 15.14 -8.26 36.36
C ASP A 669 16.00 -6.98 36.49
N THR A 670 16.11 -6.24 35.39
CA THR A 670 16.81 -4.95 35.34
C THR A 670 15.82 -3.77 35.31
N PRO A 671 16.24 -2.55 35.68
CA PRO A 671 15.40 -1.35 35.54
C PRO A 671 14.82 -1.17 34.13
N GLU A 672 15.62 -1.41 33.09
CA GLU A 672 15.21 -1.29 31.69
C GLU A 672 14.16 -2.34 31.33
N ARG A 673 14.35 -3.59 31.76
CA ARG A 673 13.39 -4.68 31.58
C ARG A 673 12.09 -4.46 32.34
N ARG A 674 12.13 -3.81 33.52
CA ARG A 674 10.93 -3.33 34.22
C ARG A 674 10.22 -2.22 33.46
N GLY A 675 10.96 -1.37 32.73
CA GLY A 675 10.42 -0.35 31.83
C GLY A 675 9.57 -0.92 30.67
N CYS A 676 9.81 -2.16 30.27
CA CYS A 676 8.95 -2.89 29.31
C CYS A 676 7.66 -3.45 29.95
N GLY A 677 7.44 -3.25 31.24
CA GLY A 677 6.43 -3.97 31.99
C GLY A 677 6.65 -5.48 31.90
N ARG A 678 5.57 -6.24 31.67
CA ARG A 678 5.62 -7.71 31.52
C ARG A 678 5.97 -8.17 30.11
N PHE A 679 6.13 -7.27 29.14
CA PHE A 679 6.34 -7.64 27.75
C PHE A 679 7.71 -8.29 27.53
N ARG A 680 7.72 -9.54 27.06
CA ARG A 680 8.86 -10.43 26.83
C ARG A 680 8.59 -11.23 25.55
N PRO A 681 8.81 -10.66 24.35
CA PRO A 681 8.29 -11.20 23.09
C PRO A 681 8.75 -12.64 22.79
N HIS A 682 10.06 -12.91 22.89
CA HIS A 682 10.60 -14.25 22.67
C HIS A 682 10.11 -15.28 23.71
N LEU A 683 9.82 -14.83 24.94
CA LEU A 683 9.31 -15.71 25.99
C LEU A 683 7.83 -16.04 25.74
N CYS A 684 7.05 -15.08 25.23
CA CYS A 684 5.70 -15.32 24.75
C CYS A 684 5.69 -16.42 23.68
N GLU A 685 6.48 -16.26 22.61
CA GLU A 685 6.58 -17.27 21.53
C GLU A 685 6.96 -18.66 22.09
N ALA A 686 7.94 -18.74 23.00
CA ALA A 686 8.37 -19.99 23.59
C ALA A 686 7.26 -20.69 24.40
N TYR A 687 6.52 -19.92 25.22
CA TYR A 687 5.39 -20.44 26.00
C TYR A 687 4.22 -20.88 25.11
N GLN A 688 3.94 -20.15 24.03
CA GLN A 688 2.92 -20.55 23.06
C GLN A 688 3.25 -21.89 22.42
N LYS A 689 4.48 -22.05 21.94
CA LYS A 689 4.96 -23.32 21.38
C LYS A 689 4.86 -24.44 22.42
N LEU A 690 5.20 -24.18 23.67
CA LEU A 690 5.05 -25.16 24.76
C LEU A 690 3.57 -25.55 24.98
N GLY A 691 2.66 -24.59 25.04
CA GLY A 691 1.21 -24.86 25.15
C GLY A 691 0.69 -25.69 23.98
N THR A 692 1.06 -25.34 22.74
CA THR A 692 0.71 -26.12 21.55
C THR A 692 1.26 -27.54 21.60
N MET A 693 2.48 -27.75 22.12
CA MET A 693 3.04 -29.08 22.29
C MET A 693 2.27 -29.91 23.34
N TYR A 694 1.81 -29.30 24.43
CA TYR A 694 0.91 -29.98 25.36
C TYR A 694 -0.40 -30.38 24.70
N MET A 695 -1.02 -29.49 23.91
CA MET A 695 -2.23 -29.80 23.16
C MET A 695 -2.03 -30.96 22.18
N LYS A 696 -0.89 -31.02 21.49
CA LYS A 696 -0.55 -32.15 20.61
C LYS A 696 -0.46 -33.47 21.36
N GLU A 697 0.12 -33.48 22.56
CA GLU A 697 0.18 -34.70 23.38
C GLU A 697 -1.20 -35.09 23.91
N ILE A 698 -2.00 -34.12 24.38
CA ILE A 698 -3.40 -34.34 24.79
C ILE A 698 -4.20 -35.01 23.66
N ASN A 699 -4.06 -34.54 22.42
CA ASN A 699 -4.79 -35.06 21.27
C ASN A 699 -4.32 -36.46 20.81
N LYS A 700 -3.16 -36.95 21.29
CA LYS A 700 -2.71 -38.33 21.01
C LYS A 700 -3.35 -39.35 21.95
N GLU A 701 -3.83 -38.91 23.11
CA GLU A 701 -4.45 -39.79 24.09
C GLU A 701 -5.79 -40.32 23.57
N LYS A 702 -5.94 -41.64 23.52
CA LYS A 702 -7.15 -42.32 23.04
C LYS A 702 -8.18 -42.62 24.16
N GLY A 703 -7.88 -42.18 25.40
CA GLY A 703 -8.67 -42.45 26.61
C GLY A 703 -8.89 -41.21 27.45
N GLU A 704 -9.03 -41.37 28.77
CA GLU A 704 -9.20 -40.24 29.69
C GLU A 704 -7.96 -39.34 29.65
N VAL A 705 -8.14 -38.09 29.23
CA VAL A 705 -7.06 -37.12 29.09
C VAL A 705 -6.48 -36.82 30.47
N PRO A 706 -5.15 -36.97 30.69
CA PRO A 706 -4.56 -36.69 32.00
C PRO A 706 -4.77 -35.22 32.39
N GLU A 707 -5.55 -34.96 33.45
CA GLU A 707 -5.87 -33.60 33.90
C GLU A 707 -4.59 -32.77 34.18
N GLY A 708 -3.53 -33.42 34.68
CA GLY A 708 -2.24 -32.78 34.91
C GLY A 708 -1.54 -32.27 33.63
N LEU A 709 -1.82 -32.88 32.47
CA LEU A 709 -1.30 -32.46 31.17
C LEU A 709 -2.09 -31.25 30.65
N VAL A 710 -3.42 -31.29 30.78
CA VAL A 710 -4.31 -30.16 30.45
C VAL A 710 -3.97 -28.93 31.28
N ARG A 711 -3.77 -29.10 32.59
CA ARG A 711 -3.36 -28.01 33.48
C ARG A 711 -2.07 -27.34 33.02
N LYS A 712 -1.06 -28.12 32.63
CA LYS A 712 0.22 -27.57 32.12
C LYS A 712 0.03 -26.84 30.79
N SER A 713 -0.88 -27.29 29.94
CA SER A 713 -1.26 -26.58 28.70
C SER A 713 -1.84 -25.21 29.01
N ILE A 714 -2.83 -25.16 29.92
CA ILE A 714 -3.49 -23.93 30.37
C ILE A 714 -2.46 -22.96 30.98
N GLU A 715 -1.62 -23.44 31.89
CA GLU A 715 -0.56 -22.64 32.52
C GLU A 715 0.41 -22.06 31.49
N ALA A 716 0.82 -22.86 30.49
CA ALA A 716 1.72 -22.39 29.43
C ALA A 716 1.08 -21.28 28.58
N PHE A 717 -0.21 -21.39 28.22
CA PHE A 717 -0.90 -20.32 27.51
C PHE A 717 -1.11 -19.07 28.37
N MET A 718 -1.43 -19.22 29.66
CA MET A 718 -1.48 -18.10 30.59
C MET A 718 -0.13 -17.37 30.68
N ASP A 719 0.96 -18.12 30.80
CA ASP A 719 2.31 -17.56 30.86
C ASP A 719 2.71 -16.88 29.53
N ALA A 720 2.29 -17.41 28.38
CA ALA A 720 2.46 -16.76 27.09
C ALA A 720 1.80 -15.38 27.07
N MET A 721 0.54 -15.29 27.50
CA MET A 721 -0.19 -14.01 27.50
C MET A 721 0.37 -13.02 28.52
N GLU A 722 0.83 -13.48 29.69
CA GLU A 722 1.56 -12.61 30.62
C GLU A 722 2.86 -12.09 30.00
N ALA A 723 3.61 -12.94 29.29
CA ALA A 723 4.80 -12.54 28.55
C ALA A 723 4.47 -11.62 27.36
N ALA A 724 3.25 -11.64 26.82
CA ALA A 724 2.75 -10.65 25.87
C ALA A 724 2.39 -9.30 26.54
N GLY A 725 2.50 -9.19 27.86
CA GLY A 725 2.24 -7.96 28.61
C GLY A 725 0.90 -7.92 29.31
N MET A 726 0.05 -8.95 29.16
CA MET A 726 -1.24 -9.03 29.82
C MET A 726 -1.09 -9.26 31.33
N VAL A 727 -2.03 -8.75 32.12
CA VAL A 727 -2.09 -9.00 33.57
C VAL A 727 -3.27 -9.92 33.85
N ILE A 728 -3.00 -11.18 34.19
CA ILE A 728 -4.01 -12.17 34.57
C ILE A 728 -4.34 -11.99 36.06
N THR A 729 -5.63 -11.84 36.38
CA THR A 729 -6.12 -11.66 37.75
C THR A 729 -6.66 -12.96 38.35
N ASP A 730 -7.04 -13.93 37.51
CA ASP A 730 -7.51 -15.25 37.93
C ASP A 730 -6.76 -16.35 37.17
N ARG A 731 -5.87 -17.06 37.88
CA ARG A 731 -5.11 -18.21 37.38
C ARG A 731 -5.69 -19.55 37.82
N SER A 732 -6.88 -19.56 38.40
CA SER A 732 -7.49 -20.80 38.89
C SER A 732 -7.86 -21.71 37.72
N VAL A 733 -7.48 -22.97 37.83
CA VAL A 733 -7.81 -24.00 36.82
C VAL A 733 -9.02 -24.85 37.22
N ARG A 734 -9.32 -24.92 38.52
CA ARG A 734 -10.37 -25.75 39.14
C ARG A 734 -10.98 -25.04 40.34
N GLY A 735 -12.11 -25.58 40.80
CA GLY A 735 -12.77 -25.15 42.03
C GLY A 735 -13.68 -23.93 41.84
N LYS A 736 -14.32 -23.48 42.93
CA LYS A 736 -15.33 -22.42 42.87
C LYS A 736 -14.74 -21.09 42.39
N LEU A 737 -15.36 -20.49 41.38
CA LEU A 737 -14.99 -19.15 40.90
C LEU A 737 -15.33 -18.11 41.97
N ARG A 738 -14.41 -17.17 42.18
CA ARG A 738 -14.59 -16.06 43.13
C ARG A 738 -15.53 -14.98 42.56
N ASP A 739 -15.55 -14.83 41.24
CA ASP A 739 -16.39 -13.88 40.51
C ASP A 739 -16.72 -14.45 39.13
N TYR A 740 -18.00 -14.45 38.79
CA TYR A 740 -18.54 -14.95 37.52
C TYR A 740 -18.70 -13.85 36.47
N THR A 741 -18.56 -12.58 36.87
CA THR A 741 -18.88 -11.42 36.03
C THR A 741 -17.64 -10.74 35.43
N SER A 742 -16.56 -10.57 36.19
CA SER A 742 -15.33 -9.93 35.69
C SER A 742 -14.53 -10.82 34.75
N LEU A 743 -13.79 -10.21 33.84
CA LEU A 743 -12.80 -10.93 33.03
C LEU A 743 -11.63 -11.39 33.92
N PRO A 744 -10.99 -12.54 33.61
CA PRO A 744 -9.85 -13.08 34.35
C PRO A 744 -8.55 -12.26 34.14
N VAL A 745 -8.67 -11.01 33.69
CA VAL A 745 -7.57 -10.12 33.34
C VAL A 745 -7.85 -8.68 33.80
N ASP A 746 -6.80 -7.89 33.99
CA ASP A 746 -6.90 -6.46 34.23
C ASP A 746 -7.09 -5.70 32.91
N THR A 747 -8.33 -5.28 32.65
CA THR A 747 -8.72 -4.58 31.41
C THR A 747 -8.14 -3.17 31.29
N THR A 748 -7.55 -2.63 32.36
CA THR A 748 -6.87 -1.34 32.33
C THR A 748 -5.42 -1.44 31.83
N ARG A 749 -4.87 -2.66 31.76
CA ARG A 749 -3.51 -2.98 31.33
C ARG A 749 -3.51 -4.08 30.26
N PRO A 750 -4.11 -3.81 29.09
CA PRO A 750 -4.05 -4.75 27.96
C PRO A 750 -2.60 -4.96 27.48
N PRO A 751 -2.33 -6.07 26.78
CA PRO A 751 -1.06 -6.23 26.07
C PRO A 751 -0.90 -5.11 25.02
N PRO A 752 0.28 -4.48 24.91
CA PRO A 752 0.49 -3.34 24.02
C PRO A 752 0.67 -3.71 22.54
N VAL A 753 0.92 -5.00 22.27
CA VAL A 753 1.11 -5.64 20.96
C VAL A 753 0.89 -7.15 21.19
N LEU A 754 0.88 -7.98 20.15
CA LEU A 754 0.60 -9.43 20.23
C LEU A 754 -0.87 -9.74 20.55
N LEU A 755 -1.80 -8.91 20.07
CA LEU A 755 -3.24 -9.08 20.39
C LEU A 755 -3.83 -10.30 19.68
N GLU A 756 -3.57 -10.50 18.39
CA GLU A 756 -4.07 -11.70 17.68
C GLU A 756 -3.40 -12.95 18.25
N THR A 757 -2.11 -12.85 18.52
CA THR A 757 -1.31 -13.88 19.19
C THR A 757 -1.93 -14.30 20.53
N CYS A 758 -2.38 -13.34 21.35
CA CYS A 758 -3.13 -13.60 22.59
C CYS A 758 -4.51 -14.21 22.32
N VAL A 759 -5.28 -13.68 21.37
CA VAL A 759 -6.59 -14.26 21.00
C VAL A 759 -6.44 -15.73 20.60
N ILE A 760 -5.43 -16.07 19.79
CA ILE A 760 -5.11 -17.44 19.41
C ILE A 760 -4.76 -18.30 20.64
N ALA A 761 -3.92 -17.81 21.55
CA ALA A 761 -3.61 -18.53 22.79
C ALA A 761 -4.86 -18.77 23.65
N ILE A 762 -5.75 -17.77 23.75
CA ILE A 762 -7.02 -17.90 24.47
C ILE A 762 -7.90 -18.96 23.82
N THR A 763 -8.01 -18.99 22.48
CA THR A 763 -8.81 -20.01 21.79
C THR A 763 -8.35 -21.43 22.16
N GLN A 764 -7.03 -21.68 22.21
CA GLN A 764 -6.50 -22.99 22.62
C GLN A 764 -6.71 -23.27 24.11
N LEU A 765 -6.58 -22.26 24.96
CA LEU A 765 -6.84 -22.35 26.39
C LEU A 765 -8.31 -22.64 26.70
N VAL A 766 -9.25 -22.09 25.91
CA VAL A 766 -10.69 -22.38 25.99
C VAL A 766 -10.95 -23.85 25.67
N SER A 767 -10.39 -24.39 24.57
CA SER A 767 -10.47 -25.83 24.28
C SER A 767 -9.97 -26.68 25.46
N ALA A 768 -8.85 -26.29 26.07
CA ALA A 768 -8.28 -27.02 27.20
C ALA A 768 -9.19 -27.02 28.43
N PHE A 769 -9.82 -25.89 28.77
CA PHE A 769 -10.80 -25.82 29.87
C PHE A 769 -12.05 -26.67 29.61
N MET A 770 -12.58 -26.63 28.38
CA MET A 770 -13.72 -27.48 27.99
C MET A 770 -13.36 -28.96 28.13
N GLY A 771 -12.13 -29.35 27.78
CA GLY A 771 -11.64 -30.72 27.90
C GLY A 771 -11.57 -31.27 29.33
N ILE A 772 -11.65 -30.42 30.36
CA ILE A 772 -11.73 -30.81 31.78
C ILE A 772 -13.05 -30.41 32.43
N TYR A 773 -14.08 -30.09 31.63
CA TYR A 773 -15.42 -29.72 32.07
C TYR A 773 -15.45 -28.44 32.93
N GLU A 774 -14.64 -27.44 32.58
CA GLU A 774 -14.56 -26.14 33.25
C GLU A 774 -15.19 -25.03 32.40
N ASP A 775 -16.46 -25.22 32.03
CA ASP A 775 -17.20 -24.39 31.07
C ASP A 775 -17.29 -22.92 31.49
N ASP A 776 -17.49 -22.64 32.78
CA ASP A 776 -17.55 -21.27 33.29
C ASP A 776 -16.23 -20.50 33.06
N ARG A 777 -15.09 -21.19 33.23
CA ARG A 777 -13.76 -20.62 32.97
C ARG A 777 -13.53 -20.44 31.48
N ALA A 778 -13.88 -21.44 30.69
CA ALA A 778 -13.83 -21.37 29.24
C ALA A 778 -14.62 -20.15 28.72
N PHE A 779 -15.83 -19.91 29.24
CA PHE A 779 -16.66 -18.77 28.86
C PHE A 779 -16.06 -17.42 29.27
N LYS A 780 -15.48 -17.31 30.48
CA LYS A 780 -14.76 -16.09 30.92
C LYS A 780 -13.57 -15.77 30.01
N TRP A 781 -12.81 -16.78 29.62
CA TRP A 781 -11.70 -16.62 28.69
C TRP A 781 -12.19 -16.29 27.27
N MET A 782 -13.28 -16.89 26.80
CA MET A 782 -13.90 -16.51 25.53
C MET A 782 -14.27 -15.02 25.48
N LYS A 783 -14.91 -14.50 26.52
CA LYS A 783 -15.18 -13.05 26.64
C LYS A 783 -13.92 -12.20 26.60
N THR A 784 -12.80 -12.72 27.12
CA THR A 784 -11.50 -12.05 27.06
C THR A 784 -10.96 -11.99 25.64
N ALA A 785 -11.11 -13.06 24.85
CA ALA A 785 -10.75 -13.06 23.43
C ALA A 785 -11.56 -12.02 22.64
N VAL A 786 -12.88 -11.95 22.87
CA VAL A 786 -13.75 -10.94 22.25
C VAL A 786 -13.33 -9.52 22.65
N TRP A 787 -13.00 -9.30 23.92
CA TRP A 787 -12.52 -8.01 24.41
C TRP A 787 -11.20 -7.58 23.74
N LEU A 788 -10.20 -8.47 23.67
CA LEU A 788 -8.93 -8.20 22.99
C LEU A 788 -9.12 -7.87 21.50
N GLU A 789 -9.96 -8.63 20.81
CA GLU A 789 -10.26 -8.39 19.41
C GLU A 789 -10.90 -7.02 19.20
N ASN A 790 -11.83 -6.63 20.10
CA ASN A 790 -12.50 -5.35 20.05
C ASN A 790 -11.55 -4.16 20.32
N LEU A 791 -10.51 -4.34 21.14
CA LEU A 791 -9.47 -3.30 21.33
C LEU A 791 -8.70 -2.99 20.04
N ARG A 792 -8.54 -3.99 19.17
CA ARG A 792 -7.76 -3.87 17.93
C ARG A 792 -8.61 -3.41 16.76
N ASN A 793 -9.78 -4.02 16.57
CA ASN A 793 -10.55 -3.93 15.33
C ASN A 793 -11.86 -3.17 15.52
N GLY A 794 -12.46 -3.24 16.70
CA GLY A 794 -13.86 -2.90 16.92
C GLY A 794 -14.80 -4.04 16.50
N GLY A 795 -16.10 -3.76 16.34
CA GLY A 795 -17.08 -4.72 15.82
C GLY A 795 -17.58 -5.79 16.79
N GLY A 796 -17.02 -5.86 18.00
CA GLY A 796 -17.53 -6.70 19.09
C GLY A 796 -17.63 -8.19 18.74
N SER A 797 -18.62 -8.86 19.34
CA SER A 797 -18.77 -10.32 19.25
C SER A 797 -19.17 -10.80 17.85
N ALA A 798 -19.92 -10.02 17.06
CA ALA A 798 -20.33 -10.42 15.72
C ALA A 798 -19.12 -10.59 14.78
N LEU A 799 -18.23 -9.60 14.77
CA LEU A 799 -16.98 -9.66 14.00
C LEU A 799 -16.10 -10.80 14.50
N PHE A 800 -15.93 -10.94 15.83
CA PHE A 800 -15.16 -12.04 16.40
C PHE A 800 -15.66 -13.41 15.93
N LYS A 801 -16.98 -13.65 15.99
CA LYS A 801 -17.58 -14.93 15.59
C LYS A 801 -17.30 -15.26 14.12
N ASP A 802 -17.45 -14.31 13.21
CA ASP A 802 -17.21 -14.57 11.79
C ASP A 802 -15.72 -14.78 11.49
N LYS A 803 -14.84 -13.94 12.05
CA LYS A 803 -13.39 -14.04 11.87
C LYS A 803 -12.82 -15.37 12.37
N TYR A 804 -13.31 -15.85 13.52
CA TYR A 804 -12.82 -17.06 14.17
C TYR A 804 -13.76 -18.26 14.01
N LYS A 805 -14.73 -18.22 13.07
CA LYS A 805 -15.78 -19.24 12.93
C LYS A 805 -15.25 -20.67 12.81
N GLU A 806 -14.15 -20.89 12.10
CA GLU A 806 -13.55 -22.22 11.96
C GLU A 806 -12.99 -22.74 13.29
N ARG A 807 -12.50 -21.84 14.15
CA ARG A 807 -11.98 -22.17 15.49
C ARG A 807 -13.09 -22.23 16.54
N CYS A 808 -14.19 -21.53 16.31
CA CYS A 808 -15.33 -21.43 17.22
C CYS A 808 -16.49 -22.37 16.86
N ALA A 809 -16.43 -23.11 15.75
CA ALA A 809 -17.51 -23.99 15.26
C ALA A 809 -17.94 -25.05 16.30
N GLU A 810 -17.09 -25.35 17.27
CA GLU A 810 -17.33 -26.32 18.35
C GLU A 810 -17.79 -25.68 19.66
N TRP A 811 -17.95 -24.35 19.73
CA TRP A 811 -18.21 -23.64 20.99
C TRP A 811 -19.54 -22.90 21.00
N PRO A 812 -20.29 -22.94 22.11
CA PRO A 812 -21.42 -22.04 22.32
C PRO A 812 -20.89 -20.61 22.54
N VAL A 813 -20.87 -19.79 21.48
CA VAL A 813 -20.48 -18.37 21.53
C VAL A 813 -21.69 -17.46 21.61
#